data_AF-A0A7K2CGJ4-F1
#
_entry.id   AF-A0A7K2CGJ4-F1
#
_cell.length_a   1.000
_cell.length_b   1.000
_cell.length_c   1.000
_cell.angle_alpha   90.00
_cell.angle_beta   90.00
_cell.angle_gamma   90.00
#
_symmetry.space_group_name_H-M   'P 1'
#
loop_
_entity.id
_entity.type
_entity.pdbx_description
1 polymer ?
#
loop_
_entity_poly.entity_id
_entity_poly.type
_entity_poly.pdbx_seq_one_letter_code
_entity_poly.pdbx_strand_id
1 'polypeptide(L)'
;MLRSTIAILIAGFLVSSCTSPSMNVTGSLPNDIERVWIGSDFYANRLMDWRYANDRIECIEGRNAKPMRTLHLLTHYLGEQVGEFRMSVRTGALNPADSIHANTWSGFLIGAGGPDIDWRISSLVHHWPGEDGGLIVGIDGRGEIIVRSNTSAEAPKGPRAGISIEAWPLIEAEWSTGNVPAGSSIELGIQVRPSGDTFDLLITASDPETNEQLSEARYTELPNHYFVGNVALVSHNSPLMEGEGYWFDDWMIGGSKFVHDEDRSFGPILASLYTVSENTLKMTAHMPPLAETDTRTVGLDLLLDGTWTPSATATIVPDSYTSILRVDDFHANTDIPYRLTYDLQTVSGTETTYYTGTIRAPKIEDQEFVLASLNCHYISRGRDLVWNHSTIWYPHNELTASVAAHDPDLLFFAGDQIYEGGLAGIIRTPLNKAILDYHYHWYRFIWSFRDLMRDRPTVTIPDDHDVYHGNIWGHGGKKADGPWQPQSDNGGYIMDADFVNMVHNTQVSHLPDPFDPTPIEQNISVYYTDLTYGDLSFAIVADRMWKSAPRLVLPEAQVRNGWPENRDYNATTVTEAHLLGPRQLKFLSQWSHEYPDNVWMKVMLSQTLFGNLATLPSGSFDDRVVPRMRYAEPGEYIHDDHLGTDMDSNGWPQSGRNRALRVIRKGFAFHVGGDQHLGSFVQYGIDDFGDGPNAFISPAIANTWPRRWFPPNPGANRNPDAPPYTGEHFDGFGNRMTVHAVANPVRSGRTPEALYDRVPGYGIIRFNRESRTITAEAWPRWIHPSDEDAYQYPGWPVTVTQDSNYGREAAGYLPPIDVKGLAEPVLTLVDESTMDTVYTIRLATLPFQAKVFDVSGSYTVILGDQATHETSLTGVQATTLETPETLLVTF
;
A
#
# COMPACT_ATOMS: atom_id res chain seq x y z
N MET A 1 7.59 -78.89 55.59
CA MET A 1 7.33 -79.26 54.18
C MET A 1 6.78 -78.03 53.47
N LEU A 2 7.46 -77.66 52.38
CA LEU A 2 7.09 -76.82 51.21
C LEU A 2 6.05 -75.69 51.41
N ARG A 3 6.42 -74.41 51.32
CA ARG A 3 6.61 -73.59 50.08
C ARG A 3 5.47 -73.74 49.07
N SER A 4 4.78 -72.63 48.77
CA SER A 4 4.56 -72.16 47.39
C SER A 4 4.03 -70.72 47.34
N THR A 5 4.79 -69.92 46.61
CA THR A 5 4.62 -68.56 46.10
C THR A 5 3.41 -68.47 45.16
N ILE A 6 2.62 -67.40 45.22
CA ILE A 6 1.77 -66.96 44.09
C ILE A 6 2.06 -65.48 43.82
N ALA A 7 2.41 -65.23 42.56
CA ALA A 7 2.88 -63.99 42.00
C ALA A 7 1.75 -63.00 41.71
N ILE A 8 2.13 -61.73 41.77
CA ILE A 8 1.40 -60.54 41.35
C ILE A 8 1.19 -60.58 39.82
N LEU A 9 -0.02 -60.34 39.36
CA LEU A 9 -0.32 -59.97 37.97
C LEU A 9 -1.08 -58.64 37.99
N ILE A 10 -0.34 -57.53 37.89
CA ILE A 10 -0.90 -56.22 37.56
C ILE A 10 -0.97 -56.20 36.04
N ALA A 11 -2.18 -56.34 35.50
CA ALA A 11 -2.44 -56.14 34.08
C ALA A 11 -2.30 -54.64 33.78
N GLY A 12 -1.18 -54.26 33.18
CA GLY A 12 -1.03 -52.95 32.55
C GLY A 12 -2.00 -52.86 31.38
N PHE A 13 -3.03 -52.02 31.51
CA PHE A 13 -3.77 -51.53 30.37
C PHE A 13 -2.84 -50.63 29.56
N LEU A 14 -2.22 -51.21 28.54
CA LEU A 14 -1.69 -50.48 27.39
C LEU A 14 -2.89 -49.88 26.65
N VAL A 15 -3.34 -48.71 27.08
CA VAL A 15 -4.10 -47.82 26.22
C VAL A 15 -3.08 -47.31 25.20
N SER A 16 -3.08 -47.94 24.02
CA SER A 16 -2.46 -47.36 22.84
C SER A 16 -3.23 -46.06 22.55
N SER A 17 -2.76 -44.95 23.12
CA SER A 17 -3.12 -43.64 22.62
C SER A 17 -2.65 -43.63 21.17
N CYS A 18 -3.58 -43.55 20.23
CA CYS A 18 -3.27 -43.14 18.87
C CYS A 18 -2.61 -41.76 18.98
N THR A 19 -1.29 -41.72 19.07
CA THR A 19 -0.52 -40.49 19.01
C THR A 19 -0.74 -39.96 17.61
N SER A 20 -1.49 -38.86 17.50
CA SER A 20 -1.56 -38.11 16.25
C SER A 20 -0.12 -37.87 15.74
N PRO A 21 0.12 -38.01 14.43
CA PRO A 21 1.45 -37.82 13.87
C PRO A 21 2.00 -36.45 14.28
N SER A 22 3.26 -36.42 14.70
CA SER A 22 4.01 -35.18 14.92
C SER A 22 4.67 -34.78 13.61
N MET A 23 4.56 -33.50 13.25
CA MET A 23 5.20 -32.91 12.08
C MET A 23 6.46 -32.18 12.53
N ASN A 24 7.55 -32.35 11.78
CA ASN A 24 8.74 -31.52 11.90
C ASN A 24 8.61 -30.31 10.97
N VAL A 25 8.42 -29.13 11.55
CA VAL A 25 8.19 -27.87 10.84
C VAL A 25 9.49 -27.33 10.25
N THR A 26 10.62 -27.47 10.95
CA THR A 26 11.94 -27.07 10.41
C THR A 26 12.49 -28.10 9.44
N GLY A 27 12.13 -29.37 9.59
CA GLY A 27 12.57 -30.46 8.71
C GLY A 27 12.07 -30.38 7.26
N SER A 28 11.15 -29.46 6.94
CA SER A 28 10.77 -29.16 5.55
C SER A 28 11.73 -28.16 4.86
N LEU A 29 12.56 -27.46 5.64
CA LEU A 29 13.53 -26.50 5.12
C LEU A 29 14.70 -27.24 4.47
N PRO A 30 15.22 -26.75 3.34
CA PRO A 30 16.40 -27.35 2.71
C PRO A 30 17.64 -27.16 3.58
N ASN A 31 18.57 -28.11 3.51
CA ASN A 31 19.87 -28.03 4.18
C ASN A 31 20.87 -27.19 3.36
N ASP A 32 21.94 -26.74 4.00
CA ASP A 32 23.08 -26.06 3.37
C ASP A 32 22.70 -24.76 2.61
N ILE A 33 21.64 -24.07 3.05
CA ILE A 33 21.26 -22.76 2.52
C ILE A 33 21.36 -21.66 3.59
N GLU A 34 21.68 -20.44 3.16
CA GLU A 34 21.59 -19.25 4.01
C GLU A 34 20.67 -18.21 3.36
N ARG A 35 19.61 -17.82 4.05
CA ARG A 35 18.66 -16.79 3.59
C ARG A 35 17.90 -16.12 4.72
N VAL A 36 17.39 -14.92 4.44
CA VAL A 36 16.58 -14.13 5.37
C VAL A 36 15.12 -14.61 5.37
N TRP A 37 14.55 -14.94 4.21
CA TRP A 37 13.21 -15.52 4.14
C TRP A 37 13.24 -16.99 4.52
N ILE A 38 12.66 -17.33 5.67
CA ILE A 38 12.73 -18.70 6.20
C ILE A 38 12.02 -19.70 5.27
N GLY A 39 10.77 -19.42 4.90
CA GLY A 39 9.97 -20.25 4.00
C GLY A 39 8.52 -19.79 3.92
N SER A 40 7.74 -20.41 3.04
CA SER A 40 6.33 -20.03 2.76
C SER A 40 5.38 -20.27 3.94
N ASP A 41 5.75 -21.18 4.83
CA ASP A 41 4.99 -21.47 6.06
C ASP A 41 5.23 -20.44 7.16
N PHE A 42 6.14 -19.48 7.00
CA PHE A 42 6.59 -18.62 8.08
C PHE A 42 6.36 -17.14 7.80
N TYR A 43 6.10 -16.38 8.87
CA TYR A 43 6.16 -14.93 8.85
C TYR A 43 7.10 -14.40 9.92
N ALA A 44 8.23 -13.86 9.48
CA ALA A 44 9.20 -13.21 10.34
C ALA A 44 8.76 -11.77 10.61
N ASN A 45 8.41 -11.46 11.87
CA ASN A 45 8.23 -10.06 12.25
C ASN A 45 9.60 -9.39 12.21
N ARG A 46 9.76 -8.48 11.25
CA ARG A 46 11.01 -7.84 10.81
C ARG A 46 11.97 -8.83 10.17
N LEU A 47 12.05 -8.81 8.84
CA LEU A 47 12.91 -9.68 8.05
C LEU A 47 14.37 -9.64 8.52
N MET A 48 14.90 -8.45 8.78
CA MET A 48 16.32 -8.27 9.15
C MET A 48 16.71 -8.84 10.52
N ASP A 49 15.76 -9.32 11.32
CA ASP A 49 16.02 -9.91 12.64
C ASP A 49 16.23 -11.42 12.57
N TRP A 50 15.90 -12.06 11.44
CA TRP A 50 15.88 -13.51 11.28
C TRP A 50 16.68 -13.95 10.06
N ARG A 51 17.29 -15.13 10.17
CA ARG A 51 17.82 -15.88 9.04
C ARG A 51 17.67 -17.37 9.27
N TYR A 52 17.68 -18.14 8.19
CA TYR A 52 18.00 -19.56 8.23
C TYR A 52 19.46 -19.72 7.84
N ALA A 53 20.25 -20.36 8.70
CA ALA A 53 21.68 -20.59 8.51
C ALA A 53 22.13 -21.74 9.41
N ASN A 54 23.17 -22.48 9.02
CA ASN A 54 23.67 -23.63 9.80
C ASN A 54 22.58 -24.69 10.08
N ASP A 55 21.69 -24.90 9.10
CA ASP A 55 20.53 -25.81 9.18
C ASP A 55 19.58 -25.52 10.36
N ARG A 56 19.52 -24.26 10.79
CA ARG A 56 18.65 -23.80 11.88
C ARG A 56 18.16 -22.38 11.65
N ILE A 57 17.13 -22.00 12.38
CA ILE A 57 16.59 -20.65 12.38
C ILE A 57 17.37 -19.84 13.43
N GLU A 58 17.87 -18.67 13.05
CA GLU A 58 18.67 -17.80 13.92
C GLU A 58 18.04 -16.41 14.02
N CYS A 59 17.83 -15.94 15.25
CA CYS A 59 17.44 -14.56 15.53
C CYS A 59 18.69 -13.71 15.79
N ILE A 60 19.15 -13.00 14.77
CA ILE A 60 20.44 -12.27 14.76
C ILE A 60 20.37 -10.86 15.32
N GLU A 61 19.22 -10.45 15.84
CA GLU A 61 19.00 -9.15 16.48
C GLU A 61 18.59 -9.37 17.93
N GLY A 62 19.23 -8.64 18.85
CA GLY A 62 19.04 -8.79 20.29
C GLY A 62 18.97 -7.47 21.05
N ARG A 63 19.03 -6.31 20.38
CA ARG A 63 19.01 -5.01 21.06
C ARG A 63 17.71 -4.76 21.83
N ASN A 64 17.85 -4.11 22.98
CA ASN A 64 16.76 -3.62 23.84
C ASN A 64 15.68 -2.79 23.11
N ALA A 65 16.05 -2.07 22.05
CA ALA A 65 15.11 -1.22 21.33
C ALA A 65 13.95 -2.02 20.67
N LYS A 66 14.08 -3.35 20.59
CA LYS A 66 13.21 -4.26 19.85
C LYS A 66 13.03 -5.60 20.62
N PRO A 67 12.48 -5.60 21.85
CA PRO A 67 12.38 -6.82 22.65
C PRO A 67 11.41 -7.83 22.00
N MET A 68 11.31 -9.08 22.49
CA MET A 68 10.26 -10.05 22.07
C MET A 68 10.08 -10.17 20.55
N ARG A 69 11.03 -10.83 19.88
CA ARG A 69 10.98 -11.08 18.43
C ARG A 69 10.28 -12.39 18.18
N THR A 70 9.52 -12.47 17.09
CA THR A 70 8.72 -13.66 16.78
C THR A 70 8.87 -14.10 15.33
N LEU A 71 8.89 -15.41 15.13
CA LEU A 71 8.71 -16.06 13.84
C LEU A 71 7.44 -16.91 13.89
N HIS A 72 6.37 -16.45 13.23
CA HIS A 72 5.07 -17.11 13.24
C HIS A 72 5.00 -18.25 12.23
N LEU A 73 4.32 -19.34 12.60
CA LEU A 73 3.91 -20.40 11.69
C LEU A 73 2.52 -20.08 11.14
N LEU A 74 2.41 -20.01 9.81
CA LEU A 74 1.21 -19.57 9.10
C LEU A 74 0.25 -20.71 8.82
N THR A 75 0.77 -21.83 8.30
CA THR A 75 -0.05 -22.94 7.80
C THR A 75 -0.58 -23.85 8.91
N HIS A 76 -0.09 -23.71 10.14
CA HIS A 76 -0.54 -24.47 11.29
C HIS A 76 -0.82 -23.56 12.49
N TYR A 77 -2.02 -23.66 13.04
CA TYR A 77 -2.49 -22.83 14.15
C TYR A 77 -3.38 -23.63 15.12
N LEU A 78 -3.62 -23.08 16.30
CA LEU A 78 -4.50 -23.70 17.30
C LEU A 78 -5.95 -23.32 17.01
N GLY A 79 -6.80 -24.31 16.71
CA GLY A 79 -8.21 -24.10 16.43
C GLY A 79 -9.07 -23.96 17.69
N GLU A 80 -10.33 -23.57 17.50
CA GLU A 80 -11.34 -23.40 18.57
C GLU A 80 -11.77 -24.71 19.24
N GLN A 81 -11.53 -25.85 18.59
CA GLN A 81 -11.91 -27.15 19.14
C GLN A 81 -11.20 -27.43 20.47
N VAL A 82 -11.93 -28.10 21.37
CA VAL A 82 -11.35 -28.69 22.58
C VAL A 82 -10.48 -29.87 22.15
N GLY A 83 -9.20 -29.83 22.51
CA GLY A 83 -8.25 -30.87 22.13
C GLY A 83 -6.93 -30.71 22.85
N GLU A 84 -6.10 -31.74 22.79
CA GLU A 84 -4.71 -31.67 23.27
C GLU A 84 -3.73 -31.37 22.13
N PHE A 85 -2.57 -30.81 22.49
CA PHE A 85 -1.44 -30.67 21.59
C PHE A 85 -0.11 -30.77 22.33
N ARG A 86 0.94 -31.00 21.54
CA ARG A 86 2.33 -31.00 21.96
C ARG A 86 3.17 -30.21 20.97
N MET A 87 4.20 -29.53 21.48
CA MET A 87 5.23 -28.90 20.65
C MET A 87 6.60 -29.13 21.30
N SER A 88 7.65 -29.24 20.51
CA SER A 88 9.02 -29.17 21.02
C SER A 88 9.93 -28.42 20.07
N VAL A 89 11.00 -27.83 20.58
CA VAL A 89 12.02 -27.15 19.77
C VAL A 89 13.36 -27.23 20.48
N ARG A 90 14.43 -27.43 19.72
CA ARG A 90 15.79 -27.25 20.20
C ARG A 90 16.14 -25.77 20.16
N THR A 91 16.68 -25.24 21.24
CA THR A 91 17.03 -23.82 21.31
C THR A 91 18.27 -23.59 22.16
N GLY A 92 19.00 -22.53 21.83
CA GLY A 92 20.14 -22.04 22.59
C GLY A 92 20.49 -20.61 22.18
N ALA A 93 21.28 -19.94 23.01
CA ALA A 93 21.78 -18.61 22.67
C ALA A 93 22.78 -18.68 21.51
N LEU A 94 22.74 -17.72 20.59
CA LEU A 94 23.77 -17.58 19.56
C LEU A 94 25.13 -17.25 20.18
N ASN A 95 25.12 -16.38 21.20
CA ASN A 95 26.27 -16.16 22.08
C ASN A 95 25.90 -16.45 23.55
N PRO A 96 26.24 -17.64 24.09
CA PRO A 96 25.92 -18.02 25.47
C PRO A 96 26.43 -17.04 26.52
N ALA A 97 27.60 -16.43 26.32
CA ALA A 97 28.17 -15.49 27.29
C ALA A 97 27.29 -14.23 27.47
N ASP A 98 26.57 -13.83 26.42
CA ASP A 98 25.76 -12.61 26.36
C ASP A 98 24.29 -12.86 26.73
N SER A 99 23.93 -14.09 27.13
CA SER A 99 22.54 -14.51 27.31
C SER A 99 22.26 -15.15 28.68
N ILE A 100 23.16 -15.03 29.66
CA ILE A 100 22.95 -15.56 31.02
C ILE A 100 22.26 -14.50 31.90
N HIS A 101 20.96 -14.28 31.69
CA HIS A 101 20.17 -13.31 32.47
C HIS A 101 18.71 -13.75 32.66
N ALA A 102 18.06 -13.34 33.76
CA ALA A 102 16.66 -13.71 34.09
C ALA A 102 15.61 -13.14 33.12
N ASN A 103 15.96 -12.05 32.45
CA ASN A 103 15.08 -11.29 31.57
C ASN A 103 15.40 -11.54 30.08
N THR A 104 16.08 -12.64 29.77
CA THR A 104 16.25 -13.11 28.40
C THR A 104 15.63 -14.50 28.31
N TRP A 105 14.98 -14.83 27.21
CA TRP A 105 14.31 -16.12 27.06
C TRP A 105 14.12 -16.52 25.60
N SER A 106 14.03 -17.84 25.41
CA SER A 106 13.63 -18.47 24.16
C SER A 106 12.55 -19.51 24.38
N GLY A 107 11.75 -19.75 23.35
CA GLY A 107 10.70 -20.77 23.38
C GLY A 107 9.59 -20.46 22.39
N PHE A 108 8.35 -20.54 22.88
CA PHE A 108 7.14 -20.36 22.09
C PHE A 108 6.35 -19.13 22.49
N LEU A 109 5.69 -18.54 21.52
CA LEU A 109 4.45 -17.79 21.70
C LEU A 109 3.29 -18.69 21.24
N ILE A 110 2.27 -18.87 22.06
CA ILE A 110 1.09 -19.67 21.73
C ILE A 110 -0.20 -18.86 21.93
N GLY A 111 -1.19 -19.12 21.09
CA GLY A 111 -2.49 -18.45 21.14
C GLY A 111 -2.41 -16.96 20.89
N ALA A 112 -1.55 -16.53 19.95
CA ALA A 112 -1.52 -15.16 19.49
C ALA A 112 -2.76 -14.87 18.62
N GLY A 113 -3.47 -13.80 18.93
CA GLY A 113 -4.78 -13.48 18.35
C GLY A 113 -5.93 -14.17 19.09
N GLY A 114 -6.92 -14.61 18.31
CA GLY A 114 -8.14 -15.26 18.78
C GLY A 114 -9.03 -15.67 17.61
N PRO A 115 -10.19 -16.31 17.86
CA PRO A 115 -11.07 -16.80 16.80
C PRO A 115 -11.64 -15.68 15.91
N ASP A 116 -11.89 -14.51 16.48
CA ASP A 116 -12.45 -13.35 15.77
C ASP A 116 -11.38 -12.41 15.19
N ILE A 117 -10.10 -12.78 15.30
CA ILE A 117 -8.97 -11.97 14.84
C ILE A 117 -8.49 -12.50 13.49
N ASP A 118 -8.27 -11.60 12.53
CA ASP A 118 -7.68 -12.02 11.25
C ASP A 118 -6.29 -12.59 11.52
N TRP A 119 -6.04 -13.81 11.05
CA TRP A 119 -4.80 -14.53 11.33
C TRP A 119 -3.55 -13.77 10.84
N ARG A 120 -3.68 -12.87 9.84
CA ARG A 120 -2.57 -12.02 9.41
C ARG A 120 -2.25 -10.95 10.45
N ILE A 121 -3.22 -10.47 11.24
CA ILE A 121 -2.95 -9.62 12.43
C ILE A 121 -2.24 -10.45 13.50
N SER A 122 -2.72 -11.67 13.75
CA SER A 122 -2.09 -12.60 14.71
C SER A 122 -0.62 -12.86 14.36
N SER A 123 -0.29 -12.95 13.06
CA SER A 123 1.10 -13.07 12.58
C SER A 123 1.96 -11.83 12.81
N LEU A 124 1.37 -10.69 13.17
CA LEU A 124 2.10 -9.46 13.49
C LEU A 124 2.42 -9.30 14.98
N VAL A 125 2.03 -10.23 15.86
CA VAL A 125 2.29 -10.10 17.31
C VAL A 125 3.80 -10.19 17.58
N HIS A 126 4.41 -9.07 18.01
CA HIS A 126 5.83 -8.95 18.37
C HIS A 126 6.09 -7.71 19.25
N HIS A 127 7.28 -7.57 19.83
CA HIS A 127 7.79 -6.39 20.52
C HIS A 127 7.12 -5.98 21.85
N TRP A 128 5.81 -5.99 21.99
CA TRP A 128 5.13 -5.56 23.21
C TRP A 128 3.95 -6.48 23.56
N PRO A 129 3.62 -6.60 24.85
CA PRO A 129 2.40 -7.27 25.27
C PRO A 129 1.19 -6.36 25.07
N GLY A 130 0.06 -6.97 24.73
CA GLY A 130 -1.19 -6.29 24.46
C GLY A 130 -2.34 -7.29 24.42
N GLU A 131 -3.58 -6.81 24.45
CA GLU A 131 -4.76 -7.67 24.25
C GLU A 131 -4.60 -8.51 22.99
N ASP A 132 -5.03 -9.77 23.05
CA ASP A 132 -4.84 -10.81 22.03
C ASP A 132 -3.36 -11.12 21.71
N GLY A 133 -2.44 -10.78 22.63
CA GLY A 133 -1.01 -11.04 22.47
C GLY A 133 -0.60 -12.48 22.74
N GLY A 134 -1.44 -13.31 23.37
CA GLY A 134 -1.17 -14.73 23.65
C GLY A 134 -0.31 -15.00 24.89
N LEU A 135 0.32 -16.18 24.93
CA LEU A 135 1.11 -16.69 26.04
C LEU A 135 2.55 -17.02 25.61
N ILE A 136 3.53 -16.51 26.36
CA ILE A 136 4.94 -16.86 26.19
C ILE A 136 5.24 -18.08 27.08
N VAL A 137 5.83 -19.11 26.48
CA VAL A 137 6.26 -20.34 27.17
C VAL A 137 7.71 -20.59 26.80
N GLY A 138 8.62 -20.53 27.76
CA GLY A 138 10.05 -20.55 27.43
C GLY A 138 10.97 -20.95 28.58
N ILE A 139 12.26 -20.85 28.31
CA ILE A 139 13.33 -20.96 29.29
C ILE A 139 14.09 -19.63 29.37
N ASP A 140 14.37 -19.16 30.57
CA ASP A 140 15.17 -17.95 30.77
C ASP A 140 16.68 -18.22 30.63
N GLY A 141 17.49 -17.16 30.53
CA GLY A 141 18.95 -17.27 30.41
C GLY A 141 19.67 -17.92 31.60
N ARG A 142 18.99 -18.09 32.75
CA ARG A 142 19.51 -18.79 33.93
C ARG A 142 19.14 -20.27 33.94
N GLY A 143 18.31 -20.71 33.00
CA GLY A 143 17.85 -22.09 32.89
C GLY A 143 16.52 -22.37 33.62
N GLU A 144 15.76 -21.33 33.98
CA GLU A 144 14.46 -21.48 34.63
C GLU A 144 13.33 -21.54 33.58
N ILE A 145 12.43 -22.51 33.71
CA ILE A 145 11.19 -22.54 32.90
C ILE A 145 10.31 -21.37 33.31
N ILE A 146 9.83 -20.62 32.32
CA ILE A 146 8.95 -19.46 32.53
C ILE A 146 7.69 -19.56 31.67
N VAL A 147 6.58 -19.08 32.24
CA VAL A 147 5.36 -18.79 31.50
C VAL A 147 4.98 -17.35 31.78
N ARG A 148 4.81 -16.55 30.73
CA ARG A 148 4.46 -15.13 30.86
C ARG A 148 3.26 -14.80 30.00
N SER A 149 2.35 -14.01 30.54
CA SER A 149 1.27 -13.45 29.72
C SER A 149 1.84 -12.39 28.77
N ASN A 150 1.59 -12.55 27.47
CA ASN A 150 1.80 -11.48 26.49
C ASN A 150 0.54 -10.61 26.35
N THR A 151 -0.44 -10.79 27.24
CA THR A 151 -1.67 -10.03 27.33
C THR A 151 -1.66 -9.19 28.60
N SER A 152 -1.42 -7.88 28.45
CA SER A 152 -1.33 -6.98 29.59
C SER A 152 -2.00 -5.64 29.29
N ALA A 153 -2.99 -5.29 30.11
CA ALA A 153 -3.72 -4.02 29.99
C ALA A 153 -2.88 -2.82 30.45
N GLU A 154 -2.03 -3.02 31.46
CA GLU A 154 -1.20 -2.00 32.11
C GLU A 154 0.16 -1.80 31.41
N ALA A 155 0.49 -2.66 30.44
CA ALA A 155 1.75 -2.58 29.73
C ALA A 155 1.81 -1.42 28.72
N PRO A 156 3.02 -0.96 28.37
CA PRO A 156 3.21 -0.06 27.25
C PRO A 156 2.75 -0.69 25.92
N LYS A 157 1.75 -0.08 25.28
CA LYS A 157 1.14 -0.55 24.03
C LYS A 157 1.75 0.15 22.81
N GLY A 158 2.48 -0.58 21.97
CA GLY A 158 3.13 -0.07 20.75
C GLY A 158 4.66 0.05 20.82
N PRO A 159 5.33 0.24 19.65
CA PRO A 159 6.77 0.11 19.50
C PRO A 159 7.54 1.14 20.34
N ARG A 160 8.38 0.65 21.25
CA ARG A 160 9.27 1.49 22.07
C ARG A 160 10.43 0.68 22.63
N ALA A 161 11.53 1.37 22.92
CA ALA A 161 12.68 0.79 23.60
C ALA A 161 12.44 0.66 25.11
N GLY A 162 13.14 -0.27 25.76
CA GLY A 162 13.21 -0.32 27.22
C GLY A 162 11.91 -0.75 27.91
N ILE A 163 11.08 -1.57 27.25
CA ILE A 163 9.93 -2.20 27.90
C ILE A 163 10.48 -3.11 29.00
N SER A 164 10.08 -2.87 30.25
CA SER A 164 10.57 -3.66 31.37
C SER A 164 9.94 -5.05 31.37
N ILE A 165 10.63 -6.02 31.97
CA ILE A 165 10.19 -7.42 32.00
C ILE A 165 8.82 -7.59 32.68
N GLU A 166 8.52 -6.73 33.64
CA GLU A 166 7.25 -6.70 34.37
C GLU A 166 6.05 -6.39 33.46
N ALA A 167 6.28 -5.85 32.26
CA ALA A 167 5.23 -5.70 31.25
C ALA A 167 4.68 -7.04 30.75
N TRP A 168 5.44 -8.14 30.91
CA TRP A 168 5.05 -9.52 30.66
C TRP A 168 4.89 -10.27 32.00
N PRO A 169 3.71 -10.21 32.64
CA PRO A 169 3.51 -10.79 33.96
C PRO A 169 3.83 -12.28 33.97
N LEU A 170 4.58 -12.71 34.98
CA LEU A 170 4.85 -14.13 35.22
C LEU A 170 3.55 -14.82 35.65
N ILE A 171 3.27 -15.98 35.08
CA ILE A 171 2.27 -16.91 35.59
C ILE A 171 3.01 -17.88 36.49
N GLU A 172 2.49 -18.11 37.69
CA GLU A 172 3.11 -19.01 38.66
C GLU A 172 2.79 -20.46 38.32
N ALA A 173 3.81 -21.32 38.42
CA ALA A 173 3.62 -22.76 38.25
C ALA A 173 2.89 -23.35 39.47
N GLU A 174 2.10 -24.41 39.25
CA GLU A 174 1.61 -25.27 40.34
C GLU A 174 2.82 -25.90 41.06
N TRP A 175 3.81 -26.33 40.30
CA TRP A 175 5.11 -26.78 40.77
C TRP A 175 6.16 -26.71 39.66
N SER A 176 7.42 -26.62 40.06
CA SER A 176 8.59 -26.76 39.18
C SER A 176 9.69 -27.56 39.89
N THR A 177 10.43 -28.36 39.13
CA THR A 177 11.54 -29.17 39.64
C THR A 177 12.68 -29.24 38.63
N GLY A 178 13.89 -29.52 39.12
CA GLY A 178 15.09 -29.59 38.28
C GLY A 178 15.74 -28.24 38.03
N ASN A 179 16.78 -28.23 37.21
CA ASN A 179 17.52 -27.03 36.84
C ASN A 179 18.31 -27.27 35.55
N VAL A 180 18.19 -26.34 34.60
CA VAL A 180 19.04 -26.36 33.39
C VAL A 180 20.31 -25.55 33.67
N PRO A 181 21.51 -26.03 33.30
CA PRO A 181 22.71 -25.21 33.39
C PRO A 181 22.58 -23.95 32.52
N ALA A 182 22.90 -22.79 33.10
CA ALA A 182 22.75 -21.52 32.40
C ALA A 182 23.57 -21.47 31.09
N GLY A 183 22.95 -20.98 30.02
CA GLY A 183 23.56 -20.89 28.69
C GLY A 183 23.68 -22.21 27.93
N SER A 184 23.19 -23.33 28.46
CA SER A 184 23.12 -24.60 27.74
C SER A 184 22.07 -24.59 26.63
N SER A 185 22.38 -25.29 25.54
CA SER A 185 21.38 -25.68 24.54
C SER A 185 20.45 -26.75 25.13
N ILE A 186 19.16 -26.66 24.82
CA ILE A 186 18.13 -27.58 25.32
C ILE A 186 17.15 -27.98 24.23
N GLU A 187 16.44 -29.09 24.45
CA GLU A 187 15.13 -29.33 23.85
C GLU A 187 14.03 -28.87 24.82
N LEU A 188 13.25 -27.87 24.42
CA LEU A 188 12.08 -27.39 25.15
C LEU A 188 10.84 -28.07 24.61
N GLY A 189 10.14 -28.83 25.45
CA GLY A 189 8.89 -29.51 25.12
C GLY A 189 7.70 -28.98 25.91
N ILE A 190 6.54 -28.92 25.29
CA ILE A 190 5.27 -28.60 25.94
C ILE A 190 4.21 -29.66 25.63
N GLN A 191 3.37 -29.97 26.60
CA GLN A 191 2.17 -30.77 26.45
C GLN A 191 0.99 -30.04 27.08
N VAL A 192 -0.04 -29.80 26.27
CA VAL A 192 -1.25 -29.09 26.69
C VAL A 192 -2.45 -30.02 26.60
N ARG A 193 -3.21 -30.12 27.68
CA ARG A 193 -4.41 -30.97 27.77
C ARG A 193 -5.61 -30.19 28.30
N PRO A 194 -6.82 -30.45 27.79
CA PRO A 194 -8.03 -29.85 28.34
C PRO A 194 -8.31 -30.36 29.76
N SER A 195 -8.72 -29.46 30.63
CA SER A 195 -9.08 -29.69 32.03
C SER A 195 -10.37 -28.90 32.33
N GLY A 196 -11.53 -29.53 32.07
CA GLY A 196 -12.82 -28.83 32.07
C GLY A 196 -12.87 -27.75 30.99
N ASP A 197 -13.16 -26.50 31.39
CA ASP A 197 -13.18 -25.31 30.53
C ASP A 197 -11.82 -24.59 30.43
N THR A 198 -10.80 -25.16 31.08
CA THR A 198 -9.42 -24.65 31.13
C THR A 198 -8.45 -25.66 30.55
N PHE A 199 -7.16 -25.35 30.59
CA PHE A 199 -6.09 -26.23 30.14
C PHE A 199 -4.99 -26.38 31.18
N ASP A 200 -4.42 -27.57 31.20
CA ASP A 200 -3.18 -27.87 31.91
C ASP A 200 -2.02 -27.85 30.90
N LEU A 201 -0.93 -27.20 31.28
CA LEU A 201 0.31 -27.10 30.51
C LEU A 201 1.45 -27.75 31.31
N LEU A 202 2.07 -28.76 30.73
CA LEU A 202 3.31 -29.37 31.21
C LEU A 202 4.46 -28.92 30.30
N ILE A 203 5.56 -28.47 30.90
CA ILE A 203 6.76 -28.02 30.19
C ILE A 203 7.93 -28.85 30.68
N THR A 204 8.74 -29.34 29.74
CA THR A 204 9.97 -30.09 30.01
C THR A 204 11.14 -29.44 29.29
N ALA A 205 12.30 -29.36 29.95
CA ALA A 205 13.56 -29.02 29.31
C ALA A 205 14.52 -30.20 29.45
N SER A 206 15.06 -30.66 28.32
CA SER A 206 15.95 -31.83 28.26
C SER A 206 17.26 -31.49 27.57
N ASP A 207 18.32 -32.24 27.90
CA ASP A 207 19.57 -32.20 27.16
C ASP A 207 19.36 -32.80 25.76
N PRO A 208 19.68 -32.07 24.67
CA PRO A 208 19.32 -32.47 23.31
C PRO A 208 20.17 -33.64 22.78
N GLU A 209 21.29 -33.95 23.42
CA GLU A 209 22.19 -35.05 23.02
C GLU A 209 21.85 -36.34 23.76
N THR A 210 21.54 -36.24 25.06
CA THR A 210 21.31 -37.41 25.93
C THR A 210 19.83 -37.73 26.13
N ASN A 211 18.92 -36.79 25.81
CA ASN A 211 17.50 -36.81 26.17
C ASN A 211 17.24 -36.88 27.68
N GLU A 212 18.23 -36.52 28.51
CA GLU A 212 18.04 -36.42 29.96
C GLU A 212 17.13 -35.23 30.28
N GLN A 213 16.03 -35.46 30.98
CA GLN A 213 15.16 -34.38 31.46
C GLN A 213 15.85 -33.63 32.60
N LEU A 214 16.14 -32.35 32.37
CA LEU A 214 16.87 -31.48 33.28
C LEU A 214 15.93 -30.66 34.18
N SER A 215 14.78 -30.25 33.65
CA SER A 215 13.80 -29.41 34.34
C SER A 215 12.38 -29.71 33.87
N GLU A 216 11.41 -29.51 34.75
CA GLU A 216 9.99 -29.71 34.48
C GLU A 216 9.13 -28.75 35.31
N ALA A 217 8.06 -28.22 34.72
CA ALA A 217 7.09 -27.38 35.40
C ALA A 217 5.66 -27.65 34.92
N ARG A 218 4.69 -27.55 35.83
CA ARG A 218 3.27 -27.71 35.53
C ARG A 218 2.49 -26.45 35.87
N TYR A 219 1.57 -26.10 34.98
CA TYR A 219 0.61 -25.01 35.11
C TYR A 219 -0.78 -25.59 34.91
N THR A 220 -1.73 -25.19 35.75
CA THR A 220 -3.12 -25.68 35.73
C THR A 220 -4.09 -24.50 35.65
N GLU A 221 -5.34 -24.79 35.29
CA GLU A 221 -6.41 -23.79 35.21
C GLU A 221 -6.11 -22.63 34.24
N LEU A 222 -5.33 -22.87 33.19
CA LEU A 222 -5.03 -21.84 32.19
C LEU A 222 -6.26 -21.56 31.30
N PRO A 223 -6.64 -20.28 31.09
CA PRO A 223 -7.80 -19.93 30.28
C PRO A 223 -7.72 -20.43 28.82
N ASN A 224 -8.86 -20.84 28.25
CA ASN A 224 -8.97 -21.31 26.86
C ASN A 224 -8.43 -20.31 25.81
N HIS A 225 -8.54 -19.00 26.05
CA HIS A 225 -8.11 -17.99 25.06
C HIS A 225 -6.60 -18.04 24.75
N TYR A 226 -5.76 -18.58 25.64
CA TYR A 226 -4.33 -18.77 25.36
C TYR A 226 -4.03 -19.94 24.40
N PHE A 227 -5.06 -20.71 24.03
CA PHE A 227 -4.92 -21.92 23.22
C PHE A 227 -5.76 -21.85 21.94
N VAL A 228 -6.05 -20.65 21.44
CA VAL A 228 -6.67 -20.43 20.12
C VAL A 228 -5.87 -19.36 19.39
N GLY A 229 -5.57 -19.56 18.11
CA GLY A 229 -4.79 -18.62 17.30
C GLY A 229 -3.39 -19.13 16.92
N ASN A 230 -2.51 -18.21 16.55
CA ASN A 230 -1.21 -18.54 15.97
C ASN A 230 -0.21 -19.05 17.02
N VAL A 231 0.76 -19.82 16.54
CA VAL A 231 1.94 -20.21 17.29
C VAL A 231 3.19 -19.64 16.62
N ALA A 232 4.19 -19.28 17.41
CA ALA A 232 5.44 -18.72 16.92
C ALA A 232 6.62 -19.15 17.79
N LEU A 233 7.82 -19.09 17.22
CA LEU A 233 9.06 -19.09 17.98
C LEU A 233 9.29 -17.68 18.54
N VAL A 234 9.76 -17.58 19.78
CA VAL A 234 10.05 -16.29 20.44
C VAL A 234 11.50 -16.22 20.89
N SER A 235 12.15 -15.10 20.56
CA SER A 235 13.51 -14.74 20.99
C SER A 235 13.45 -13.37 21.67
N HIS A 236 13.76 -13.31 22.96
CA HIS A 236 13.78 -12.07 23.72
C HIS A 236 15.13 -11.91 24.43
N ASN A 237 15.79 -10.79 24.18
CA ASN A 237 16.97 -10.37 24.93
C ASN A 237 16.64 -9.23 25.87
N SER A 238 17.22 -9.29 27.07
CA SER A 238 17.04 -8.30 28.12
C SER A 238 17.49 -6.91 27.67
N PRO A 239 16.78 -5.84 28.11
CA PRO A 239 17.22 -4.46 27.95
C PRO A 239 18.66 -4.14 28.38
N LEU A 240 19.21 -4.98 29.27
CA LEU A 240 20.52 -4.83 29.90
C LEU A 240 21.63 -5.59 29.16
N MET A 241 21.30 -6.34 28.10
CA MET A 241 22.25 -7.13 27.34
C MET A 241 22.37 -6.56 25.91
N GLU A 242 23.58 -6.63 25.36
CA GLU A 242 23.86 -6.38 23.94
C GLU A 242 24.22 -7.71 23.27
N GLY A 243 23.85 -7.90 22.01
CA GLY A 243 24.22 -9.10 21.26
C GLY A 243 23.11 -9.63 20.34
N GLU A 244 23.35 -10.82 19.81
CA GLU A 244 22.39 -11.60 19.03
C GLU A 244 21.41 -12.34 19.95
N GLY A 245 20.29 -12.83 19.41
CA GLY A 245 19.29 -13.59 20.15
C GLY A 245 19.58 -15.08 20.21
N TYR A 246 18.54 -15.88 19.99
CA TYR A 246 18.57 -17.33 20.09
C TYR A 246 18.43 -18.00 18.72
N TRP A 247 18.90 -19.24 18.64
CA TRP A 247 18.65 -20.13 17.51
C TRP A 247 17.59 -21.19 17.86
N PHE A 248 16.97 -21.76 16.84
CA PHE A 248 15.91 -22.75 16.92
C PHE A 248 16.09 -23.83 15.84
N ASP A 249 15.92 -25.08 16.23
CA ASP A 249 15.99 -26.24 15.35
C ASP A 249 14.98 -27.31 15.81
N ASP A 250 14.69 -28.28 14.95
CA ASP A 250 13.81 -29.43 15.21
C ASP A 250 12.46 -29.02 15.84
N TRP A 251 11.79 -28.03 15.22
CA TRP A 251 10.50 -27.56 15.72
C TRP A 251 9.40 -28.57 15.39
N MET A 252 8.99 -29.35 16.38
CA MET A 252 7.96 -30.36 16.26
C MET A 252 6.61 -29.83 16.73
N ILE A 253 5.53 -30.16 16.01
CA ILE A 253 4.14 -29.89 16.40
C ILE A 253 3.27 -31.15 16.26
N GLY A 254 2.21 -31.27 17.05
CA GLY A 254 1.21 -32.31 16.82
C GLY A 254 0.08 -32.34 17.85
N GLY A 255 -0.98 -33.07 17.54
CA GLY A 255 -2.17 -33.23 18.39
C GLY A 255 -3.45 -32.71 17.74
N SER A 256 -4.59 -33.01 18.36
CA SER A 256 -5.93 -32.73 17.82
C SER A 256 -6.29 -31.24 17.72
N LYS A 257 -5.53 -30.36 18.38
CA LYS A 257 -5.82 -28.92 18.42
C LYS A 257 -5.23 -28.14 17.26
N PHE A 258 -4.22 -28.68 16.58
CA PHE A 258 -3.65 -28.06 15.38
C PHE A 258 -4.61 -28.19 14.20
N VAL A 259 -4.80 -27.08 13.49
CA VAL A 259 -5.48 -27.02 12.19
C VAL A 259 -4.44 -26.70 11.13
N HIS A 260 -4.50 -27.41 10.01
CA HIS A 260 -3.64 -27.19 8.84
C HIS A 260 -4.41 -26.44 7.74
N ASP A 261 -3.80 -25.39 7.18
CA ASP A 261 -4.38 -24.52 6.17
C ASP A 261 -3.27 -24.00 5.22
N GLU A 262 -3.08 -24.66 4.08
CA GLU A 262 -2.04 -24.34 3.09
C GLU A 262 -2.27 -22.97 2.43
N ASP A 263 -3.52 -22.48 2.38
CA ASP A 263 -3.87 -21.20 1.76
C ASP A 263 -3.31 -19.99 2.53
N ARG A 264 -2.87 -20.21 3.79
CA ARG A 264 -2.19 -19.18 4.61
C ARG A 264 -0.73 -18.97 4.24
N SER A 265 -0.16 -19.81 3.38
CA SER A 265 1.22 -19.69 2.95
C SER A 265 1.52 -18.35 2.23
N PHE A 266 2.76 -17.88 2.38
CA PHE A 266 3.21 -16.61 1.81
C PHE A 266 4.57 -16.76 1.12
N GLY A 267 4.53 -16.99 -0.21
CA GLY A 267 5.69 -17.18 -1.07
C GLY A 267 5.76 -18.59 -1.68
N PRO A 268 6.81 -18.90 -2.46
CA PRO A 268 7.95 -18.05 -2.79
C PRO A 268 7.65 -16.95 -3.82
N ILE A 269 6.52 -17.01 -4.53
CA ILE A 269 6.02 -15.88 -5.33
C ILE A 269 4.95 -15.16 -4.49
N LEU A 270 5.23 -13.93 -4.07
CA LEU A 270 4.44 -13.20 -3.07
C LEU A 270 3.21 -12.52 -3.67
N ALA A 271 3.37 -11.95 -4.86
CA ALA A 271 2.34 -11.24 -5.62
C ALA A 271 2.81 -11.00 -7.07
N SER A 272 1.90 -10.53 -7.89
CA SER A 272 2.18 -10.02 -9.24
C SER A 272 1.40 -8.76 -9.53
N LEU A 273 2.02 -7.81 -10.22
CA LEU A 273 1.36 -6.63 -10.79
C LEU A 273 1.59 -6.66 -12.30
N TYR A 274 0.61 -6.27 -13.10
CA TYR A 274 0.75 -6.23 -14.55
C TYR A 274 0.03 -5.04 -15.18
N THR A 275 0.50 -4.63 -16.36
CA THR A 275 -0.26 -3.78 -17.28
C THR A 275 -0.22 -4.37 -18.68
N VAL A 276 -1.24 -4.05 -19.49
CA VAL A 276 -1.26 -4.32 -20.92
C VAL A 276 -1.46 -2.98 -21.62
N SER A 277 -0.51 -2.60 -22.49
CA SER A 277 -0.57 -1.36 -23.27
C SER A 277 0.09 -1.59 -24.61
N GLU A 278 -0.49 -1.08 -25.70
CA GLU A 278 0.12 -1.11 -27.05
C GLU A 278 0.68 -2.49 -27.43
N ASN A 279 -0.15 -3.53 -27.28
CA ASN A 279 0.20 -4.92 -27.54
C ASN A 279 1.41 -5.44 -26.74
N THR A 280 1.67 -4.89 -25.56
CA THR A 280 2.74 -5.33 -24.66
C THR A 280 2.15 -5.67 -23.30
N LEU A 281 2.37 -6.89 -22.83
CA LEU A 281 2.17 -7.28 -21.44
C LEU A 281 3.49 -7.09 -20.68
N LYS A 282 3.47 -6.25 -19.63
CA LYS A 282 4.55 -6.18 -18.65
C LYS A 282 4.04 -6.63 -17.29
N MET A 283 4.81 -7.45 -16.61
CA MET A 283 4.45 -8.01 -15.31
C MET A 283 5.65 -8.03 -14.36
N THR A 284 5.41 -7.65 -13.12
CA THR A 284 6.38 -7.71 -12.03
C THR A 284 5.97 -8.81 -11.06
N ALA A 285 6.78 -9.85 -10.97
CA ALA A 285 6.66 -10.89 -9.96
C ALA A 285 7.46 -10.49 -8.71
N HIS A 286 6.82 -10.50 -7.55
CA HIS A 286 7.47 -10.20 -6.26
C HIS A 286 7.97 -11.47 -5.59
N MET A 287 9.25 -11.48 -5.23
CA MET A 287 9.93 -12.58 -4.56
C MET A 287 10.40 -12.14 -3.18
N PRO A 288 10.61 -13.07 -2.23
CA PRO A 288 11.25 -12.76 -0.97
C PRO A 288 12.78 -12.64 -1.09
N PRO A 289 13.52 -12.25 -0.03
CA PRO A 289 14.97 -12.30 -0.02
C PRO A 289 15.47 -13.75 0.02
N LEU A 290 15.79 -14.28 -1.16
CA LEU A 290 16.22 -15.66 -1.40
C LEU A 290 17.73 -15.86 -1.17
N ALA A 291 18.15 -17.11 -0.94
CA ALA A 291 19.54 -17.52 -0.77
C ALA A 291 20.37 -17.26 -2.04
N GLU A 292 21.70 -17.18 -1.91
CA GLU A 292 22.59 -17.10 -3.07
C GLU A 292 22.49 -18.32 -3.99
N THR A 293 22.21 -19.49 -3.42
CA THR A 293 22.06 -20.78 -4.11
C THR A 293 20.65 -21.01 -4.68
N ASP A 294 19.67 -20.18 -4.34
CA ASP A 294 18.30 -20.30 -4.85
C ASP A 294 18.24 -19.94 -6.34
N THR A 295 17.27 -20.52 -7.05
CA THR A 295 16.98 -20.19 -8.46
C THR A 295 16.77 -18.68 -8.60
N ARG A 296 17.40 -18.09 -9.62
CA ARG A 296 17.34 -16.64 -9.86
C ARG A 296 16.41 -16.26 -11.02
N THR A 297 15.59 -17.18 -11.50
CA THR A 297 14.71 -16.96 -12.65
C THR A 297 13.26 -17.26 -12.28
N VAL A 298 12.35 -16.42 -12.75
CA VAL A 298 10.90 -16.65 -12.70
C VAL A 298 10.40 -16.80 -14.13
N GLY A 299 9.51 -17.77 -14.38
CA GLY A 299 8.83 -17.94 -15.65
C GLY A 299 7.39 -17.43 -15.63
N LEU A 300 6.85 -17.13 -16.79
CA LEU A 300 5.44 -16.83 -17.04
C LEU A 300 4.93 -17.80 -18.09
N ASP A 301 3.93 -18.59 -17.71
CA ASP A 301 3.14 -19.40 -18.65
C ASP A 301 1.76 -18.77 -18.83
N LEU A 302 1.29 -18.73 -20.07
CA LEU A 302 -0.07 -18.33 -20.43
C LEU A 302 -0.88 -19.56 -20.86
N LEU A 303 -2.15 -19.63 -20.48
CA LEU A 303 -3.05 -20.67 -20.94
C LEU A 303 -3.64 -20.28 -22.30
N LEU A 304 -3.00 -20.75 -23.38
CA LEU A 304 -3.39 -20.46 -24.77
C LEU A 304 -3.95 -21.74 -25.41
N ASP A 305 -5.10 -21.64 -26.07
CA ASP A 305 -5.78 -22.79 -26.70
C ASP A 305 -5.94 -24.02 -25.77
N GLY A 306 -6.17 -23.77 -24.47
CA GLY A 306 -6.31 -24.80 -23.45
C GLY A 306 -5.01 -25.46 -22.99
N THR A 307 -3.84 -24.94 -23.39
CA THR A 307 -2.51 -25.47 -23.04
C THR A 307 -1.62 -24.41 -22.41
N TRP A 308 -0.96 -24.75 -21.30
CA TRP A 308 0.03 -23.88 -20.67
C TRP A 308 1.25 -23.72 -21.58
N THR A 309 1.51 -22.50 -22.03
CA THR A 309 2.61 -22.15 -22.94
C THR A 309 3.59 -21.20 -22.26
N PRO A 310 4.87 -21.59 -22.09
CA PRO A 310 5.90 -20.68 -21.59
C PRO A 310 6.03 -19.47 -22.51
N SER A 311 5.82 -18.28 -21.94
CA SER A 311 5.67 -17.02 -22.70
C SER A 311 6.77 -16.01 -22.37
N ALA A 312 7.28 -15.99 -21.13
CA ALA A 312 8.42 -15.16 -20.76
C ALA A 312 9.22 -15.78 -19.61
N THR A 313 10.48 -15.40 -19.48
CA THR A 313 11.30 -15.66 -18.30
C THR A 313 12.13 -14.42 -17.99
N ALA A 314 12.38 -14.17 -16.70
CA ALA A 314 13.21 -13.04 -16.28
C ALA A 314 13.98 -13.36 -14.99
N THR A 315 15.16 -12.75 -14.87
CA THR A 315 16.02 -12.88 -13.70
C THR A 315 15.52 -11.98 -12.56
N ILE A 316 15.59 -12.49 -11.33
CA ILE A 316 15.30 -11.73 -10.11
C ILE A 316 16.35 -10.63 -9.96
N VAL A 317 15.87 -9.39 -9.93
CA VAL A 317 16.70 -8.20 -9.73
C VAL A 317 17.13 -8.14 -8.25
N PRO A 318 18.44 -8.02 -7.96
CA PRO A 318 18.94 -7.87 -6.59
C PRO A 318 18.27 -6.71 -5.85
N ASP A 319 18.21 -6.83 -4.52
CA ASP A 319 17.68 -5.85 -3.54
C ASP A 319 16.18 -5.53 -3.65
N SER A 320 15.64 -5.42 -4.86
CA SER A 320 14.19 -5.31 -5.11
C SER A 320 13.46 -6.64 -5.03
N TYR A 321 14.17 -7.75 -5.20
CA TYR A 321 13.61 -9.10 -5.22
C TYR A 321 12.41 -9.21 -6.18
N THR A 322 12.47 -8.53 -7.31
CA THR A 322 11.44 -8.56 -8.35
C THR A 322 11.95 -9.21 -9.62
N SER A 323 11.08 -9.90 -10.35
CA SER A 323 11.35 -10.35 -11.72
C SER A 323 10.41 -9.65 -12.70
N ILE A 324 10.96 -8.98 -13.70
CA ILE A 324 10.23 -8.11 -14.64
C ILE A 324 10.09 -8.87 -15.97
N LEU A 325 8.88 -9.36 -16.22
CA LEU A 325 8.53 -10.17 -17.38
C LEU A 325 7.89 -9.29 -18.45
N ARG A 326 8.19 -9.59 -19.71
CA ARG A 326 7.66 -8.87 -20.87
C ARG A 326 7.24 -9.86 -21.95
N VAL A 327 6.07 -9.64 -22.52
CA VAL A 327 5.58 -10.32 -23.73
C VAL A 327 5.18 -9.24 -24.73
N ASP A 328 5.93 -9.15 -25.82
CA ASP A 328 5.62 -8.29 -26.97
C ASP A 328 4.56 -8.96 -27.87
N ASP A 329 3.95 -8.18 -28.76
CA ASP A 329 2.89 -8.63 -29.68
C ASP A 329 1.73 -9.38 -28.96
N PHE A 330 1.43 -8.94 -27.74
CA PHE A 330 0.41 -9.52 -26.87
C PHE A 330 -0.97 -8.92 -27.14
N HIS A 331 -1.88 -9.75 -27.66
CA HIS A 331 -3.26 -9.37 -27.93
C HIS A 331 -4.24 -10.16 -27.07
N ALA A 332 -4.82 -9.54 -26.05
CA ALA A 332 -5.85 -10.15 -25.22
C ALA A 332 -7.24 -9.69 -25.66
N ASN A 333 -7.90 -10.47 -26.52
CA ASN A 333 -9.30 -10.24 -26.89
C ASN A 333 -10.29 -10.94 -25.93
N THR A 334 -9.77 -11.81 -25.07
CA THR A 334 -10.49 -12.53 -24.01
C THR A 334 -9.59 -12.64 -22.79
N ASP A 335 -10.17 -12.90 -21.62
CA ASP A 335 -9.40 -13.18 -20.42
C ASP A 335 -8.48 -14.39 -20.61
N ILE A 336 -7.20 -14.25 -20.24
CA ILE A 336 -6.17 -15.29 -20.39
C ILE A 336 -5.65 -15.67 -18.99
N PRO A 337 -5.92 -16.89 -18.49
CA PRO A 337 -5.28 -17.38 -17.27
C PRO A 337 -3.76 -17.44 -17.44
N TYR A 338 -3.02 -17.02 -16.41
CA TYR A 338 -1.57 -17.14 -16.35
C TYR A 338 -1.13 -17.89 -15.09
N ARG A 339 0.11 -18.39 -15.12
CA ARG A 339 0.83 -18.81 -13.92
C ARG A 339 2.27 -18.33 -13.99
N LEU A 340 2.75 -17.78 -12.89
CA LEU A 340 4.17 -17.59 -12.65
C LEU A 340 4.76 -18.88 -12.12
N THR A 341 5.95 -19.24 -12.59
CA THR A 341 6.64 -20.47 -12.24
C THR A 341 7.96 -20.17 -11.55
N TYR A 342 8.24 -20.88 -10.46
CA TYR A 342 9.49 -20.75 -9.73
C TYR A 342 9.96 -22.08 -9.15
N ASP A 343 11.21 -22.44 -9.43
CA ASP A 343 11.85 -23.66 -8.95
C ASP A 343 12.49 -23.44 -7.58
N LEU A 344 11.75 -23.80 -6.53
CA LEU A 344 12.14 -23.67 -5.13
C LEU A 344 13.01 -24.86 -4.68
N GLN A 345 14.10 -24.59 -3.97
CA GLN A 345 14.86 -25.64 -3.28
C GLN A 345 14.12 -26.07 -2.01
N THR A 346 13.85 -27.37 -1.90
CA THR A 346 13.21 -28.03 -0.74
C THR A 346 14.13 -29.11 -0.19
N VAL A 347 13.80 -29.65 0.99
CA VAL A 347 14.51 -30.81 1.56
C VAL A 347 14.48 -32.04 0.64
N SER A 348 13.46 -32.17 -0.21
CA SER A 348 13.29 -33.27 -1.17
C SER A 348 13.88 -33.01 -2.56
N GLY A 349 14.56 -31.87 -2.76
CA GLY A 349 15.10 -31.42 -4.05
C GLY A 349 14.36 -30.19 -4.58
N THR A 350 14.44 -29.95 -5.87
CA THR A 350 13.76 -28.80 -6.50
C THR A 350 12.27 -29.09 -6.72
N GLU A 351 11.40 -28.18 -6.27
CA GLU A 351 9.96 -28.20 -6.53
C GLU A 351 9.54 -26.96 -7.33
N THR A 352 8.80 -27.14 -8.42
CA THR A 352 8.22 -26.02 -9.17
C THR A 352 6.94 -25.55 -8.50
N THR A 353 6.96 -24.31 -8.02
CA THR A 353 5.83 -23.61 -7.42
C THR A 353 5.11 -22.73 -8.45
N TYR A 354 3.82 -22.48 -8.21
CA TYR A 354 2.97 -21.71 -9.10
C TYR A 354 2.23 -20.59 -8.36
N TYR A 355 2.19 -19.41 -8.96
CA TYR A 355 1.28 -18.34 -8.57
C TYR A 355 0.36 -18.01 -9.76
N THR A 356 -0.94 -18.13 -9.59
CA THR A 356 -1.93 -18.03 -10.67
C THR A 356 -2.71 -16.73 -10.63
N GLY A 357 -3.19 -16.32 -11.80
CA GLY A 357 -4.08 -15.17 -11.96
C GLY A 357 -4.63 -15.12 -13.39
N THR A 358 -5.22 -13.98 -13.75
CA THR A 358 -5.86 -13.76 -15.05
C THR A 358 -5.41 -12.44 -15.65
N ILE A 359 -4.92 -12.49 -16.89
CA ILE A 359 -4.74 -11.27 -17.70
C ILE A 359 -6.10 -10.92 -18.30
N ARG A 360 -6.74 -9.92 -17.71
CA ARG A 360 -8.05 -9.41 -18.13
C ARG A 360 -7.99 -8.74 -19.51
N ALA A 361 -8.94 -9.08 -20.38
CA ALA A 361 -9.11 -8.38 -21.65
C ALA A 361 -9.71 -6.97 -21.43
N PRO A 362 -9.28 -5.96 -22.20
CA PRO A 362 -9.85 -4.63 -22.12
C PRO A 362 -11.32 -4.64 -22.59
N LYS A 363 -12.18 -3.89 -21.89
CA LYS A 363 -13.55 -3.60 -22.37
C LYS A 363 -13.49 -2.50 -23.42
N ILE A 364 -13.98 -2.77 -24.64
CA ILE A 364 -13.80 -1.89 -25.81
C ILE A 364 -15.12 -1.40 -26.47
N GLU A 365 -16.26 -2.09 -26.31
CA GLU A 365 -17.53 -1.76 -26.98
C GLU A 365 -18.73 -1.68 -26.01
N ASP A 366 -19.57 -0.63 -26.17
CA ASP A 366 -20.88 -0.38 -25.50
C ASP A 366 -20.92 -0.52 -23.97
N GLN A 367 -19.76 -0.48 -23.31
CA GLN A 367 -19.62 -0.71 -21.87
C GLN A 367 -18.99 0.48 -21.16
N GLU A 368 -19.41 0.65 -19.91
CA GLU A 368 -18.79 1.55 -18.95
C GLU A 368 -17.44 0.97 -18.51
N PHE A 369 -16.38 1.78 -18.53
CA PHE A 369 -15.09 1.43 -17.95
C PHE A 369 -15.03 1.85 -16.49
N VAL A 370 -14.57 0.97 -15.61
CA VAL A 370 -14.52 1.20 -14.16
C VAL A 370 -13.08 1.25 -13.66
N LEU A 371 -12.66 2.39 -13.13
CA LEU A 371 -11.39 2.58 -12.44
C LEU A 371 -11.62 2.57 -10.93
N ALA A 372 -10.93 1.71 -10.18
CA ALA A 372 -10.83 1.83 -8.73
C ALA A 372 -9.60 2.66 -8.36
N SER A 373 -9.79 3.71 -7.57
CA SER A 373 -8.72 4.57 -7.06
C SER A 373 -8.55 4.39 -5.55
N LEU A 374 -7.32 4.10 -5.14
CA LEU A 374 -6.91 3.88 -3.76
C LEU A 374 -5.64 4.67 -3.44
N ASN A 375 -5.42 5.01 -2.17
CA ASN A 375 -4.21 5.66 -1.68
C ASN A 375 -4.07 5.45 -0.16
N CYS A 376 -2.86 5.72 0.36
CA CYS A 376 -2.64 5.93 1.79
C CYS A 376 -3.07 4.71 2.66
N HIS A 377 -2.33 3.61 2.46
CA HIS A 377 -2.55 2.31 3.11
C HIS A 377 -1.96 2.28 4.54
N TYR A 378 -2.58 3.02 5.46
CA TYR A 378 -2.18 3.00 6.87
C TYR A 378 -2.73 1.77 7.62
N ILE A 379 -1.88 1.06 8.35
CA ILE A 379 -2.22 -0.28 8.87
C ILE A 379 -2.72 -0.34 10.32
N SER A 380 -2.56 0.72 11.11
CA SER A 380 -2.83 0.65 12.56
C SER A 380 -3.00 2.03 13.21
N ARG A 381 -3.33 2.10 14.49
CA ARG A 381 -3.34 3.34 15.28
C ARG A 381 -1.94 3.65 15.78
N GLY A 382 -1.39 4.83 15.50
CA GLY A 382 0.00 5.16 15.87
C GLY A 382 0.40 5.10 17.35
N ARG A 383 -0.53 4.92 18.31
CA ARG A 383 -0.27 4.73 19.75
C ARG A 383 -1.33 3.82 20.39
N ASP A 384 -0.97 3.24 21.54
CA ASP A 384 -1.82 2.41 22.38
C ASP A 384 -2.35 1.15 21.66
N LEU A 385 -1.46 0.52 20.89
CA LEU A 385 -1.72 -0.66 20.07
C LEU A 385 -2.01 -1.94 20.88
N VAL A 386 -3.08 -2.62 20.47
CA VAL A 386 -3.42 -4.00 20.86
C VAL A 386 -3.51 -4.88 19.60
N TRP A 387 -3.42 -6.20 19.77
CA TRP A 387 -3.23 -7.14 18.65
C TRP A 387 -4.54 -7.60 18.00
N ASN A 388 -5.47 -6.66 17.80
CA ASN A 388 -6.78 -6.92 17.19
C ASN A 388 -7.26 -5.74 16.33
N HIS A 389 -8.42 -5.95 15.69
CA HIS A 389 -9.06 -5.00 14.76
C HIS A 389 -9.40 -3.63 15.37
N SER A 390 -9.42 -3.48 16.70
CA SER A 390 -9.70 -2.20 17.35
C SER A 390 -8.59 -1.16 17.13
N THR A 391 -7.35 -1.61 16.90
CA THR A 391 -6.21 -0.71 16.66
C THR A 391 -5.32 -1.11 15.50
N ILE A 392 -5.43 -2.33 14.96
CA ILE A 392 -4.73 -2.76 13.75
C ILE A 392 -5.79 -3.01 12.67
N TRP A 393 -5.77 -2.22 11.60
CA TRP A 393 -6.80 -2.21 10.57
C TRP A 393 -6.41 -2.99 9.31
N TYR A 394 -5.13 -3.34 9.21
CA TYR A 394 -4.64 -4.36 8.30
C TYR A 394 -5.36 -5.69 8.58
N PRO A 395 -5.76 -6.47 7.56
CA PRO A 395 -5.42 -6.37 6.13
C PRO A 395 -6.50 -5.69 5.28
N HIS A 396 -7.38 -4.88 5.88
CA HIS A 396 -8.42 -4.13 5.15
C HIS A 396 -9.43 -4.99 4.37
N ASN A 397 -9.76 -6.21 4.85
CA ASN A 397 -10.66 -7.15 4.16
C ASN A 397 -12.00 -6.56 3.73
N GLU A 398 -12.66 -5.77 4.58
CA GLU A 398 -13.94 -5.14 4.27
C GLU A 398 -13.83 -4.22 3.02
N LEU A 399 -12.71 -3.51 2.90
CA LEU A 399 -12.45 -2.61 1.79
C LEU A 399 -12.12 -3.40 0.53
N THR A 400 -11.26 -4.41 0.61
CA THR A 400 -10.87 -5.19 -0.57
C THR A 400 -12.03 -5.98 -1.15
N ALA A 401 -12.91 -6.54 -0.30
CA ALA A 401 -14.16 -7.16 -0.73
C ALA A 401 -15.10 -6.17 -1.43
N SER A 402 -15.25 -4.96 -0.88
CA SER A 402 -16.12 -3.93 -1.45
C SER A 402 -15.60 -3.42 -2.79
N VAL A 403 -14.28 -3.24 -2.94
CA VAL A 403 -13.65 -2.90 -4.23
C VAL A 403 -13.85 -4.04 -5.24
N ALA A 404 -13.69 -5.31 -4.83
CA ALA A 404 -13.94 -6.45 -5.71
C ALA A 404 -15.38 -6.48 -6.25
N ALA A 405 -16.35 -6.11 -5.41
CA ALA A 405 -17.78 -6.12 -5.76
C ALA A 405 -18.16 -5.08 -6.84
N HIS A 406 -17.35 -4.04 -7.04
CA HIS A 406 -17.52 -3.11 -8.16
C HIS A 406 -16.99 -3.64 -9.49
N ASP A 407 -16.24 -4.76 -9.46
CA ASP A 407 -15.53 -5.35 -10.59
C ASP A 407 -14.76 -4.34 -11.46
N PRO A 408 -13.79 -3.61 -10.89
CA PRO A 408 -13.02 -2.61 -11.62
C PRO A 408 -12.19 -3.24 -12.75
N ASP A 409 -12.08 -2.51 -13.85
CA ASP A 409 -11.28 -2.85 -15.02
C ASP A 409 -9.80 -2.50 -14.85
N LEU A 410 -9.51 -1.48 -14.04
CA LEU A 410 -8.17 -1.03 -13.71
C LEU A 410 -8.11 -0.63 -12.23
N LEU A 411 -7.02 -1.02 -11.57
CA LEU A 411 -6.70 -0.55 -10.22
C LEU A 411 -5.66 0.56 -10.30
N PHE A 412 -5.86 1.65 -9.55
CA PHE A 412 -4.87 2.71 -9.39
C PHE A 412 -4.59 2.99 -7.92
N PHE A 413 -3.34 2.81 -7.51
CA PHE A 413 -2.83 3.18 -6.20
C PHE A 413 -1.96 4.43 -6.32
N ALA A 414 -2.46 5.56 -5.81
CA ALA A 414 -1.87 6.88 -6.02
C ALA A 414 -0.67 7.22 -5.12
N GLY A 415 -0.12 6.27 -4.37
CA GLY A 415 0.97 6.51 -3.43
C GLY A 415 0.63 6.12 -1.99
N ASP A 416 1.66 6.18 -1.15
CA ASP A 416 1.62 5.77 0.25
C ASP A 416 1.12 4.34 0.40
N GLN A 417 1.65 3.43 -0.43
CA GLN A 417 1.38 2.00 -0.26
C GLN A 417 1.97 1.51 1.07
N ILE A 418 3.01 2.19 1.56
CA ILE A 418 3.59 1.97 2.89
C ILE A 418 3.64 3.24 3.73
N TYR A 419 3.65 3.06 5.06
CA TYR A 419 4.08 4.06 6.02
C TYR A 419 5.23 3.51 6.85
N GLU A 420 6.35 4.21 6.83
CA GLU A 420 7.65 3.80 7.35
C GLU A 420 7.71 3.80 8.89
N GLY A 421 6.85 4.59 9.54
CA GLY A 421 6.73 4.59 11.01
C GLY A 421 6.22 3.26 11.58
N GLY A 422 5.22 2.66 10.90
CA GLY A 422 4.62 1.32 11.13
C GLY A 422 4.58 0.74 12.56
N LEU A 423 4.53 -0.60 12.63
CA LEU A 423 4.55 -1.37 13.89
C LEU A 423 5.97 -1.61 14.41
N ALA A 424 6.98 -1.43 13.55
CA ALA A 424 8.37 -1.76 13.81
C ALA A 424 9.28 -0.52 13.89
N GLY A 425 8.79 0.68 13.61
CA GLY A 425 9.64 1.85 13.35
C GLY A 425 10.42 1.71 12.04
N ILE A 426 11.06 2.81 11.64
CA ILE A 426 11.83 2.90 10.39
C ILE A 426 13.32 2.57 10.60
N ILE A 427 13.93 1.90 9.62
CA ILE A 427 15.38 1.78 9.48
C ILE A 427 15.85 2.45 8.19
N ARG A 428 16.59 3.56 8.30
CA ARG A 428 17.19 4.25 7.13
C ARG A 428 18.62 3.80 6.82
N THR A 429 19.35 3.28 7.80
CA THR A 429 20.76 2.88 7.65
C THR A 429 21.12 1.66 8.52
N PRO A 430 22.10 0.84 8.09
CA PRO A 430 22.74 0.81 6.76
C PRO A 430 21.77 0.37 5.65
N LEU A 431 22.14 0.60 4.38
CA LEU A 431 21.28 0.39 3.19
C LEU A 431 20.69 -1.03 3.13
N ASN A 432 21.50 -2.07 3.35
CA ASN A 432 21.03 -3.46 3.31
C ASN A 432 19.93 -3.75 4.36
N LYS A 433 19.98 -3.13 5.55
CA LYS A 433 18.91 -3.25 6.54
C LYS A 433 17.69 -2.41 6.17
N ALA A 434 17.89 -1.24 5.55
CA ALA A 434 16.81 -0.41 5.06
C ALA A 434 16.02 -1.10 3.94
N ILE A 435 16.68 -1.83 3.04
CA ILE A 435 16.03 -2.63 2.00
C ILE A 435 15.12 -3.71 2.62
N LEU A 436 15.63 -4.46 3.60
CA LEU A 436 14.82 -5.48 4.29
C LEU A 436 13.67 -4.87 5.10
N ASP A 437 13.88 -3.67 5.66
CA ASP A 437 12.83 -2.89 6.32
C ASP A 437 11.73 -2.52 5.33
N TYR A 438 12.09 -1.94 4.19
CA TYR A 438 11.16 -1.59 3.12
C TYR A 438 10.31 -2.79 2.71
N HIS A 439 10.94 -3.95 2.43
CA HIS A 439 10.22 -5.16 2.05
C HIS A 439 9.27 -5.64 3.14
N TYR A 440 9.65 -5.53 4.43
CA TYR A 440 8.74 -5.82 5.52
C TYR A 440 7.47 -4.94 5.49
N HIS A 441 7.59 -3.67 5.11
CA HIS A 441 6.44 -2.78 4.89
C HIS A 441 5.66 -3.12 3.62
N TRP A 442 6.35 -3.30 2.50
CA TRP A 442 5.76 -3.65 1.21
C TRP A 442 4.97 -4.95 1.25
N TYR A 443 5.42 -5.94 2.04
CA TYR A 443 4.74 -7.23 2.15
C TYR A 443 3.35 -7.12 2.74
N ARG A 444 3.11 -6.17 3.65
CA ARG A 444 1.75 -5.90 4.15
C ARG A 444 0.87 -5.32 3.05
N PHE A 445 1.38 -4.43 2.22
CA PHE A 445 0.61 -3.91 1.09
C PHE A 445 0.20 -5.03 0.13
N ILE A 446 1.15 -5.81 -0.36
CA ILE A 446 0.81 -6.88 -1.32
C ILE A 446 -0.05 -7.96 -0.68
N TRP A 447 0.10 -8.29 0.61
CA TRP A 447 -0.74 -9.30 1.27
C TRP A 447 -2.19 -8.83 1.48
N SER A 448 -2.42 -7.52 1.57
CA SER A 448 -3.78 -6.94 1.57
C SER A 448 -4.44 -7.05 0.19
N PHE A 449 -3.70 -6.83 -0.90
CA PHE A 449 -4.29 -6.58 -2.23
C PHE A 449 -3.97 -7.61 -3.32
N ARG A 450 -3.09 -8.59 -3.09
CA ARG A 450 -2.61 -9.53 -4.14
C ARG A 450 -3.73 -10.26 -4.88
N ASP A 451 -4.82 -10.57 -4.18
CA ASP A 451 -5.96 -11.28 -4.76
C ASP A 451 -6.76 -10.40 -5.74
N LEU A 452 -6.75 -9.08 -5.54
CA LEU A 452 -7.30 -8.13 -6.51
C LEU A 452 -6.34 -7.92 -7.69
N MET A 453 -5.05 -7.74 -7.40
CA MET A 453 -4.02 -7.36 -8.38
C MET A 453 -3.65 -8.48 -9.36
N ARG A 454 -3.82 -9.75 -8.99
CA ARG A 454 -3.52 -10.88 -9.89
C ARG A 454 -4.51 -11.04 -11.04
N ASP A 455 -5.68 -10.44 -10.96
CA ASP A 455 -6.76 -10.60 -11.96
C ASP A 455 -7.16 -9.27 -12.63
N ARG A 456 -6.44 -8.19 -12.31
CA ARG A 456 -6.72 -6.83 -12.81
C ARG A 456 -5.43 -6.08 -13.09
N PRO A 457 -5.31 -5.38 -14.24
CA PRO A 457 -4.20 -4.49 -14.46
C PRO A 457 -4.13 -3.48 -13.32
N THR A 458 -2.92 -3.18 -12.87
CA THR A 458 -2.69 -2.36 -11.68
C THR A 458 -1.66 -1.29 -11.98
N VAL A 459 -2.02 -0.03 -11.77
CA VAL A 459 -1.07 1.09 -11.75
C VAL A 459 -0.79 1.44 -10.29
N THR A 460 0.49 1.45 -9.93
CA THR A 460 1.00 1.93 -8.65
C THR A 460 2.05 2.99 -8.94
N ILE A 461 2.11 4.05 -8.14
CA ILE A 461 3.16 5.07 -8.19
C ILE A 461 3.62 5.40 -6.76
N PRO A 462 4.92 5.64 -6.52
CA PRO A 462 5.43 6.01 -5.21
C PRO A 462 5.10 7.46 -4.85
N ASP A 463 4.80 7.70 -3.57
CA ASP A 463 4.77 9.01 -2.92
C ASP A 463 5.88 9.14 -1.85
N ASP A 464 5.78 10.09 -0.93
CA ASP A 464 6.81 10.39 0.08
C ASP A 464 7.06 9.23 1.05
N HIS A 465 6.02 8.63 1.61
CA HIS A 465 6.20 7.57 2.60
C HIS A 465 6.82 6.30 1.98
N ASP A 466 6.60 6.06 0.69
CA ASP A 466 7.18 4.92 -0.06
C ASP A 466 8.72 5.01 -0.17
N VAL A 467 9.25 6.23 -0.20
CA VAL A 467 10.71 6.48 -0.25
C VAL A 467 11.27 6.95 1.10
N TYR A 468 10.54 6.70 2.19
CA TYR A 468 10.93 6.98 3.57
C TYR A 468 11.09 8.47 3.88
N HIS A 469 10.21 9.29 3.30
CA HIS A 469 10.03 10.69 3.62
C HIS A 469 8.73 10.92 4.40
N GLY A 470 8.68 12.02 5.16
CA GLY A 470 7.40 12.57 5.61
C GLY A 470 6.80 13.57 4.62
N ASN A 471 7.65 14.21 3.81
CA ASN A 471 7.31 15.03 2.65
C ASN A 471 8.49 14.95 1.67
N ILE A 472 8.20 14.77 0.37
CA ILE A 472 9.22 14.70 -0.67
C ILE A 472 9.09 15.86 -1.67
N TRP A 473 10.22 16.52 -1.91
CA TRP A 473 10.34 17.51 -2.98
C TRP A 473 10.95 16.88 -4.23
N GLY A 474 11.81 15.87 -4.10
CA GLY A 474 12.45 15.16 -5.22
C GLY A 474 13.54 15.99 -5.92
N HIS A 475 13.32 17.29 -6.14
CA HIS A 475 14.30 18.27 -6.64
C HIS A 475 15.20 17.71 -7.75
N GLY A 476 14.61 17.01 -8.72
CA GLY A 476 15.33 16.45 -9.86
C GLY A 476 16.35 15.35 -9.50
N GLY A 477 16.16 14.66 -8.36
CA GLY A 477 16.98 13.52 -7.95
C GLY A 477 18.14 13.88 -7.05
N LYS A 478 18.21 15.12 -6.55
CA LYS A 478 19.27 15.54 -5.63
C LYS A 478 19.26 14.74 -4.34
N LYS A 479 20.40 14.74 -3.66
CA LYS A 479 20.49 14.24 -2.29
C LYS A 479 20.02 15.32 -1.32
N ALA A 480 19.24 14.94 -0.33
CA ALA A 480 18.78 15.81 0.75
C ALA A 480 19.88 16.08 1.79
N ASP A 481 20.97 16.69 1.32
CA ASP A 481 22.10 17.10 2.15
C ASP A 481 22.02 18.60 2.44
N GLY A 482 22.21 18.97 3.70
CA GLY A 482 22.24 20.37 4.12
C GLY A 482 21.95 20.56 5.60
N PRO A 483 21.89 21.82 6.07
CA PRO A 483 21.80 22.14 7.49
C PRO A 483 20.37 22.10 8.04
N TRP A 484 19.34 22.00 7.21
CA TRP A 484 17.94 22.16 7.63
C TRP A 484 17.37 20.88 8.24
N GLN A 485 16.42 21.05 9.16
CA GLN A 485 15.69 19.98 9.82
C GLN A 485 14.17 20.26 9.81
N PRO A 486 13.32 19.31 9.39
CA PRO A 486 13.66 17.94 8.96
C PRO A 486 14.53 17.88 7.70
N GLN A 487 15.27 16.79 7.52
CA GLN A 487 16.25 16.65 6.44
C GLN A 487 15.64 16.84 5.04
N SER A 488 14.36 16.48 4.86
CA SER A 488 13.59 16.72 3.63
C SER A 488 13.61 18.18 3.17
N ASP A 489 13.68 19.16 4.09
CA ASP A 489 13.71 20.59 3.74
C ASP A 489 14.97 21.02 2.96
N ASN A 490 15.99 20.16 2.90
CA ASN A 490 17.16 20.38 2.03
C ASN A 490 16.87 20.02 0.56
N GLY A 491 15.68 19.50 0.25
CA GLY A 491 15.26 19.07 -1.09
C GLY A 491 15.84 17.73 -1.52
N GLY A 492 15.25 17.09 -2.53
CA GLY A 492 15.77 15.80 -3.00
C GLY A 492 15.35 14.61 -2.13
N TYR A 493 16.16 13.55 -2.15
CA TYR A 493 15.94 12.27 -1.48
C TYR A 493 16.87 12.10 -0.26
N ILE A 494 16.31 11.68 0.87
CA ILE A 494 17.02 11.34 2.12
C ILE A 494 17.72 9.99 1.97
N MET A 495 17.03 9.04 1.34
CA MET A 495 17.53 7.70 1.08
C MET A 495 18.54 7.69 -0.08
N ASP A 496 19.40 6.67 -0.08
CA ASP A 496 20.34 6.44 -1.17
C ASP A 496 19.63 6.18 -2.50
N ALA A 497 20.25 6.54 -3.63
CA ALA A 497 19.67 6.33 -4.96
C ALA A 497 19.42 4.84 -5.26
N ASP A 498 20.24 3.93 -4.73
CA ASP A 498 20.01 2.49 -4.86
C ASP A 498 18.72 2.05 -4.15
N PHE A 499 18.41 2.66 -3.00
CA PHE A 499 17.14 2.45 -2.32
C PHE A 499 15.97 2.97 -3.16
N VAL A 500 16.07 4.20 -3.70
CA VAL A 500 15.00 4.77 -4.54
C VAL A 500 14.77 3.93 -5.80
N ASN A 501 15.83 3.46 -6.45
CA ASN A 501 15.74 2.57 -7.61
C ASN A 501 15.13 1.21 -7.27
N MET A 502 15.40 0.69 -6.07
CA MET A 502 14.73 -0.51 -5.53
C MET A 502 13.23 -0.29 -5.33
N VAL A 503 12.82 0.89 -4.83
CA VAL A 503 11.39 1.28 -4.76
C VAL A 503 10.78 1.36 -6.16
N HIS A 504 11.49 1.93 -7.13
CA HIS A 504 10.98 1.98 -8.51
C HIS A 504 10.83 0.58 -9.13
N ASN A 505 11.78 -0.33 -8.91
CA ASN A 505 11.65 -1.71 -9.38
C ASN A 505 10.47 -2.44 -8.74
N THR A 506 10.16 -2.17 -7.47
CA THR A 506 9.05 -2.81 -6.77
C THR A 506 7.69 -2.21 -7.15
N GLN A 507 7.60 -0.91 -7.38
CA GLN A 507 6.30 -0.24 -7.56
C GLN A 507 5.93 0.12 -9.00
N VAL A 508 6.88 0.26 -9.94
CA VAL A 508 6.56 0.83 -11.27
C VAL A 508 7.15 0.05 -12.45
N SER A 509 7.84 -1.07 -12.22
CA SER A 509 8.53 -1.80 -13.29
C SER A 509 7.60 -2.51 -14.29
N HIS A 510 6.36 -2.81 -13.90
CA HIS A 510 5.31 -3.39 -14.76
C HIS A 510 4.55 -2.34 -15.57
N LEU A 511 4.77 -1.04 -15.34
CA LEU A 511 4.17 0.02 -16.16
C LEU A 511 4.79 0.02 -17.57
N PRO A 512 4.14 0.64 -18.57
CA PRO A 512 4.73 0.89 -19.88
C PRO A 512 6.11 1.57 -19.76
N ASP A 513 6.93 1.43 -20.80
CA ASP A 513 8.29 1.99 -20.75
C ASP A 513 8.21 3.53 -20.60
N PRO A 514 9.12 4.16 -19.82
CA PRO A 514 9.05 5.60 -19.60
C PRO A 514 9.19 6.37 -20.90
N PHE A 515 8.42 7.47 -21.04
CA PHE A 515 8.43 8.30 -22.25
C PHE A 515 9.84 8.78 -22.63
N ASP A 516 10.63 9.17 -21.63
CA ASP A 516 12.06 9.39 -21.77
C ASP A 516 12.75 8.73 -20.56
N PRO A 517 13.43 7.58 -20.74
CA PRO A 517 13.97 6.76 -19.66
C PRO A 517 15.29 7.29 -19.09
N THR A 518 15.78 8.46 -19.53
CA THR A 518 17.04 9.02 -19.02
C THR A 518 16.96 9.22 -17.50
N PRO A 519 17.87 8.63 -16.70
CA PRO A 519 17.90 8.84 -15.26
C PRO A 519 18.05 10.32 -14.88
N ILE A 520 17.58 10.69 -13.70
CA ILE A 520 17.80 12.02 -13.12
C ILE A 520 19.10 12.04 -12.29
N GLU A 521 19.33 13.08 -11.48
CA GLU A 521 20.51 13.16 -10.63
C GLU A 521 20.64 11.92 -9.73
N GLN A 522 21.87 11.60 -9.33
CA GLN A 522 22.23 10.38 -8.60
C GLN A 522 21.91 9.06 -9.34
N ASN A 523 21.62 9.10 -10.65
CA ASN A 523 21.24 7.93 -11.44
C ASN A 523 19.94 7.27 -10.93
N ILE A 524 19.02 8.08 -10.40
CA ILE A 524 17.68 7.64 -10.04
C ILE A 524 16.86 7.44 -11.32
N SER A 525 16.22 6.29 -11.47
CA SER A 525 15.37 5.94 -12.61
C SER A 525 14.09 6.79 -12.65
N VAL A 526 13.42 6.82 -13.80
CA VAL A 526 12.17 7.57 -14.01
C VAL A 526 11.07 6.63 -14.51
N TYR A 527 9.81 6.95 -14.27
CA TYR A 527 8.68 6.06 -14.62
C TYR A 527 7.49 6.73 -15.30
N TYR A 528 7.52 8.05 -15.52
CA TYR A 528 6.40 8.74 -16.18
C TYR A 528 6.21 8.24 -17.61
N THR A 529 4.97 7.89 -17.95
CA THR A 529 4.60 7.22 -19.19
C THR A 529 3.09 7.35 -19.41
N ASP A 530 2.58 6.81 -20.51
CA ASP A 530 1.14 6.62 -20.72
C ASP A 530 0.77 5.13 -20.86
N LEU A 531 -0.47 4.83 -20.49
CA LEU A 531 -1.09 3.50 -20.58
C LEU A 531 -2.36 3.64 -21.42
N THR A 532 -2.48 2.86 -22.49
CA THR A 532 -3.72 2.76 -23.27
C THR A 532 -4.40 1.42 -22.97
N TYR A 533 -5.57 1.47 -22.33
CA TYR A 533 -6.32 0.29 -21.92
C TYR A 533 -7.83 0.57 -21.90
N GLY A 534 -8.65 -0.29 -22.52
CA GLY A 534 -10.11 -0.09 -22.62
C GLY A 534 -10.51 1.17 -23.40
N ASP A 535 -9.77 1.48 -24.47
CA ASP A 535 -9.90 2.69 -25.28
C ASP A 535 -9.83 4.02 -24.49
N LEU A 536 -9.26 3.99 -23.29
CA LEU A 536 -8.86 5.15 -22.51
C LEU A 536 -7.34 5.27 -22.54
N SER A 537 -6.86 6.52 -22.51
CA SER A 537 -5.43 6.82 -22.39
C SER A 537 -5.15 7.49 -21.06
N PHE A 538 -4.28 6.89 -20.27
CA PHE A 538 -3.91 7.33 -18.92
C PHE A 538 -2.49 7.90 -18.95
N ALA A 539 -2.30 9.20 -18.69
CA ALA A 539 -0.99 9.75 -18.39
C ALA A 539 -0.61 9.47 -16.93
N ILE A 540 0.48 8.74 -16.72
CA ILE A 540 1.02 8.43 -15.40
C ILE A 540 2.18 9.40 -15.14
N VAL A 541 2.04 10.26 -14.14
CA VAL A 541 3.07 11.26 -13.80
C VAL A 541 3.75 10.96 -12.46
N ALA A 542 4.97 11.46 -12.31
CA ALA A 542 5.72 11.47 -11.07
C ALA A 542 5.78 12.90 -10.52
N ASP A 543 4.69 13.35 -9.89
CA ASP A 543 4.53 14.76 -9.51
C ASP A 543 5.44 15.19 -8.33
N ARG A 544 6.01 14.20 -7.64
CA ARG A 544 7.00 14.35 -6.57
C ARG A 544 8.46 14.44 -7.04
N MET A 545 8.83 13.91 -8.21
CA MET A 545 10.25 13.73 -8.59
C MET A 545 11.00 15.04 -8.86
N TRP A 546 10.32 16.07 -9.38
CA TRP A 546 10.96 17.34 -9.79
C TRP A 546 10.53 18.54 -8.97
N LYS A 547 9.66 18.35 -7.97
CA LYS A 547 9.12 19.45 -7.19
C LYS A 547 10.26 20.23 -6.53
N SER A 548 10.16 21.55 -6.57
CA SER A 548 11.16 22.38 -5.89
C SER A 548 11.04 22.21 -4.38
N ALA A 549 12.12 22.40 -3.64
CA ALA A 549 12.05 22.41 -2.18
C ALA A 549 11.74 23.84 -1.71
N PRO A 550 10.60 24.09 -1.05
CA PRO A 550 10.12 25.44 -0.77
C PRO A 550 11.09 26.23 0.09
N ARG A 551 11.75 25.59 1.08
CA ARG A 551 12.79 26.22 1.91
C ARG A 551 13.90 26.88 1.10
N LEU A 552 14.29 26.26 -0.01
CA LEU A 552 15.42 26.70 -0.84
C LEU A 552 15.05 27.86 -1.77
N VAL A 553 13.81 27.86 -2.28
CA VAL A 553 13.31 28.92 -3.18
C VAL A 553 12.65 30.07 -2.43
N LEU A 554 12.21 29.87 -1.19
CA LEU A 554 11.53 30.86 -0.34
C LEU A 554 12.23 31.02 1.03
N PRO A 555 13.47 31.54 1.09
CA PRO A 555 14.20 31.69 2.34
C PRO A 555 13.47 32.56 3.37
N GLU A 556 12.75 33.59 2.92
CA GLU A 556 11.99 34.55 3.74
C GLU A 556 10.73 33.96 4.37
N ALA A 557 10.15 32.91 3.78
CA ALA A 557 8.99 32.22 4.33
C ALA A 557 9.35 31.37 5.56
N GLN A 558 10.66 31.10 5.76
CA GLN A 558 11.15 30.25 6.85
C GLN A 558 10.43 28.89 6.87
N VAL A 559 10.21 28.31 5.69
CA VAL A 559 9.43 27.07 5.56
C VAL A 559 10.03 25.95 6.40
N ARG A 560 9.20 25.19 7.10
CA ARG A 560 9.61 23.97 7.78
C ARG A 560 8.59 22.89 7.50
N ASN A 561 9.05 21.75 6.97
CA ASN A 561 8.19 20.63 6.59
C ASN A 561 7.00 21.05 5.71
N GLY A 562 7.25 21.90 4.71
CA GLY A 562 6.19 22.40 3.81
C GLY A 562 5.36 23.58 4.35
N TRP A 563 5.50 23.97 5.62
CA TRP A 563 4.71 25.06 6.22
C TRP A 563 5.52 26.33 6.47
N PRO A 564 5.06 27.53 6.05
CA PRO A 564 5.72 28.79 6.39
C PRO A 564 5.72 29.08 7.90
N GLU A 565 6.91 29.26 8.50
CA GLU A 565 7.00 29.70 9.91
C GLU A 565 6.90 31.22 10.05
N ASN A 566 7.26 31.99 9.02
CA ASN A 566 7.11 33.44 9.02
C ASN A 566 5.63 33.84 8.84
N ARG A 567 5.03 34.39 9.89
CA ARG A 567 3.60 34.78 9.92
C ARG A 567 3.26 35.99 9.06
N ASP A 568 4.24 36.82 8.75
CA ASP A 568 4.07 37.97 7.87
C ASP A 568 4.32 37.62 6.40
N TYR A 569 4.74 36.38 6.12
CA TYR A 569 4.92 35.90 4.76
C TYR A 569 3.55 35.69 4.10
N ASN A 570 3.39 36.28 2.92
CA ASN A 570 2.25 36.05 2.06
C ASN A 570 2.71 35.22 0.86
N ALA A 571 2.01 34.13 0.56
CA ALA A 571 2.34 33.28 -0.55
C ALA A 571 2.28 34.06 -1.87
N THR A 572 3.43 34.29 -2.49
CA THR A 572 3.53 34.92 -3.81
C THR A 572 3.80 33.86 -4.87
N THR A 573 3.44 34.17 -6.12
CA THR A 573 3.77 33.28 -7.24
C THR A 573 5.27 33.27 -7.48
N VAL A 574 5.86 32.08 -7.40
CA VAL A 574 7.29 31.84 -7.66
C VAL A 574 7.44 31.29 -9.08
N THR A 575 8.19 31.98 -9.94
CA THR A 575 8.28 31.64 -11.38
C THR A 575 9.28 30.53 -11.68
N GLU A 576 10.38 30.50 -10.93
CA GLU A 576 11.53 29.62 -11.04
C GLU A 576 11.30 28.25 -10.38
N ALA A 577 10.26 28.12 -9.56
CA ALA A 577 9.92 26.86 -8.93
C ALA A 577 9.27 25.89 -9.94
N HIS A 578 9.63 24.63 -9.81
CA HIS A 578 9.18 23.52 -10.63
C HIS A 578 8.23 22.61 -9.86
N LEU A 579 7.24 22.06 -10.57
CA LEU A 579 6.42 20.94 -10.10
C LEU A 579 6.82 19.66 -10.84
N LEU A 580 6.38 19.47 -12.09
CA LEU A 580 6.67 18.27 -12.88
C LEU A 580 8.04 18.26 -13.59
N GLY A 581 8.68 19.42 -13.73
CA GLY A 581 9.90 19.58 -14.53
C GLY A 581 9.66 19.58 -16.06
N PRO A 582 10.65 20.01 -16.87
CA PRO A 582 10.46 20.20 -18.31
C PRO A 582 10.21 18.91 -19.10
N ARG A 583 10.78 17.78 -18.67
CA ARG A 583 10.66 16.49 -19.38
C ARG A 583 9.23 15.92 -19.28
N GLN A 584 8.64 15.92 -18.10
CA GLN A 584 7.23 15.53 -17.93
C GLN A 584 6.26 16.50 -18.60
N LEU A 585 6.54 17.82 -18.58
CA LEU A 585 5.71 18.78 -19.30
C LEU A 585 5.75 18.56 -20.82
N LYS A 586 6.91 18.16 -21.37
CA LYS A 586 7.04 17.76 -22.78
C LYS A 586 6.21 16.52 -23.07
N PHE A 587 6.32 15.48 -22.23
CA PHE A 587 5.50 14.28 -22.30
C PHE A 587 4.00 14.63 -22.30
N LEU A 588 3.51 15.34 -21.30
CA LEU A 588 2.09 15.72 -21.20
C LEU A 588 1.63 16.57 -22.38
N SER A 589 2.50 17.43 -22.91
CA SER A 589 2.18 18.23 -24.10
C SER A 589 1.95 17.36 -25.31
N GLN A 590 2.81 16.37 -25.54
CA GLN A 590 2.66 15.42 -26.63
C GLN A 590 1.44 14.52 -26.41
N TRP A 591 1.32 13.91 -25.23
CA TRP A 591 0.19 13.06 -24.84
C TRP A 591 -1.17 13.79 -24.94
N SER A 592 -1.26 15.08 -24.61
CA SER A 592 -2.51 15.83 -24.71
C SER A 592 -3.00 16.03 -26.14
N HIS A 593 -2.08 15.95 -27.11
CA HIS A 593 -2.33 16.12 -28.54
C HIS A 593 -2.59 14.79 -29.26
N GLU A 594 -1.90 13.72 -28.85
CA GLU A 594 -1.97 12.41 -29.50
C GLU A 594 -3.20 11.63 -29.03
N TYR A 595 -4.03 11.18 -29.98
CA TYR A 595 -5.16 10.29 -29.77
C TYR A 595 -4.92 9.01 -30.57
N PRO A 596 -4.27 8.00 -29.96
CA PRO A 596 -4.11 6.68 -30.57
C PRO A 596 -5.45 6.08 -31.02
N ASP A 597 -5.39 5.04 -31.86
CA ASP A 597 -6.57 4.40 -32.44
C ASP A 597 -7.61 4.06 -31.35
N ASN A 598 -8.87 4.43 -31.61
CA ASN A 598 -10.04 4.24 -30.74
C ASN A 598 -10.05 5.00 -29.39
N VAL A 599 -8.93 5.58 -28.94
CA VAL A 599 -8.88 6.32 -27.67
C VAL A 599 -9.91 7.44 -27.69
N TRP A 600 -10.87 7.40 -26.79
CA TRP A 600 -12.00 8.33 -26.80
C TRP A 600 -11.95 9.34 -25.66
N MET A 601 -11.22 9.04 -24.58
CA MET A 601 -11.05 9.92 -23.43
C MET A 601 -9.67 9.77 -22.78
N LYS A 602 -9.24 10.84 -22.10
CA LYS A 602 -7.93 10.97 -21.46
C LYS A 602 -8.05 11.19 -19.96
N VAL A 603 -7.18 10.54 -19.20
CA VAL A 603 -7.12 10.63 -17.73
C VAL A 603 -5.67 10.85 -17.30
N MET A 604 -5.42 11.77 -16.38
CA MET A 604 -4.11 11.93 -15.72
C MET A 604 -4.15 11.28 -14.34
N LEU A 605 -3.15 10.47 -14.02
CA LEU A 605 -2.94 9.81 -12.74
C LEU A 605 -1.71 10.42 -12.06
N SER A 606 -1.87 10.94 -10.85
CA SER A 606 -0.76 11.54 -10.08
C SER A 606 -0.89 11.24 -8.58
N GLN A 607 0.13 11.60 -7.81
CA GLN A 607 0.14 11.37 -6.37
C GLN A 607 -0.86 12.26 -5.65
N THR A 608 -0.90 13.56 -5.97
CA THR A 608 -1.67 14.54 -5.19
C THR A 608 -2.46 15.54 -6.03
N LEU A 609 -3.41 16.21 -5.40
CA LEU A 609 -4.25 17.26 -5.98
C LEU A 609 -3.39 18.46 -6.40
N PHE A 610 -3.65 19.02 -7.59
CA PHE A 610 -3.02 20.26 -8.06
C PHE A 610 -3.75 21.47 -7.47
N GLY A 611 -3.80 21.53 -6.15
CA GLY A 611 -4.47 22.52 -5.31
C GLY A 611 -4.26 22.19 -3.83
N ASN A 612 -4.73 23.03 -2.91
CA ASN A 612 -4.69 22.75 -1.48
C ASN A 612 -6.08 22.82 -0.84
N LEU A 613 -6.57 21.69 -0.32
CA LEU A 613 -7.86 21.58 0.37
C LEU A 613 -7.74 21.36 1.88
N ALA A 614 -6.70 21.90 2.52
CA ALA A 614 -6.59 21.88 3.97
C ALA A 614 -7.09 23.18 4.62
N THR A 615 -7.95 23.07 5.62
CA THR A 615 -8.18 24.14 6.62
C THR A 615 -7.62 23.74 7.98
N LEU A 616 -7.19 24.75 8.74
CA LEU A 616 -6.64 24.58 10.08
C LEU A 616 -7.44 25.42 11.09
N PRO A 617 -7.60 24.96 12.35
CA PRO A 617 -8.16 25.78 13.42
C PRO A 617 -7.39 27.08 13.60
N SER A 618 -8.11 28.17 13.88
CA SER A 618 -7.52 29.45 14.23
C SER A 618 -6.39 29.33 15.26
N GLY A 619 -5.23 29.91 14.94
CA GLY A 619 -4.03 29.90 15.79
C GLY A 619 -3.12 28.67 15.61
N SER A 620 -3.52 27.71 14.77
CA SER A 620 -2.64 26.65 14.26
C SER A 620 -2.12 27.03 12.88
N PHE A 621 -0.93 26.57 12.50
CA PHE A 621 -0.34 27.00 11.23
C PHE A 621 0.50 25.93 10.53
N ASP A 622 0.42 24.70 11.03
CA ASP A 622 1.08 23.54 10.47
C ASP A 622 0.25 22.29 10.77
N ASP A 623 0.59 21.18 10.12
CA ASP A 623 -0.11 19.90 10.19
C ASP A 623 -0.04 19.19 11.55
N ARG A 624 0.78 19.64 12.51
CA ARG A 624 0.92 18.96 13.82
C ARG A 624 -0.39 18.94 14.61
N VAL A 625 -1.31 19.87 14.32
CA VAL A 625 -2.65 19.89 14.90
C VAL A 625 -3.61 18.88 14.25
N VAL A 626 -3.39 18.49 13.00
CA VAL A 626 -4.32 17.66 12.18
C VAL A 626 -4.75 16.38 12.90
N PRO A 627 -3.85 15.55 13.46
CA PRO A 627 -4.27 14.32 14.12
C PRO A 627 -5.06 14.52 15.43
N ARG A 628 -5.15 15.76 15.94
CA ARG A 628 -5.76 16.13 17.22
C ARG A 628 -6.95 17.09 17.07
N MET A 629 -7.33 17.43 15.84
CA MET A 629 -8.47 18.31 15.59
C MET A 629 -9.76 17.68 16.12
N ARG A 630 -10.70 18.52 16.57
CA ARG A 630 -12.05 18.06 16.92
C ARG A 630 -12.80 17.67 15.64
N TYR A 631 -13.44 16.51 15.61
CA TYR A 631 -14.36 16.14 14.53
C TYR A 631 -15.71 16.83 14.69
N ALA A 632 -16.31 17.24 13.57
CA ALA A 632 -17.64 17.84 13.57
C ALA A 632 -18.72 16.80 13.91
N GLU A 633 -19.82 17.24 14.53
CA GLU A 633 -21.04 16.43 14.59
C GLU A 633 -21.72 16.35 13.20
N PRO A 634 -22.50 15.30 12.91
CA PRO A 634 -23.25 15.22 11.66
C PRO A 634 -24.09 16.49 11.41
N GLY A 635 -23.82 17.19 10.29
CA GLY A 635 -24.50 18.44 9.91
C GLY A 635 -23.91 19.72 10.53
N GLU A 636 -22.89 19.63 11.39
CA GLU A 636 -22.19 20.78 11.93
C GLU A 636 -21.19 21.37 10.91
N TYR A 637 -21.14 22.70 10.83
CA TYR A 637 -20.12 23.43 10.08
C TYR A 637 -19.10 24.08 11.04
N ILE A 638 -17.81 23.90 10.79
CA ILE A 638 -16.75 24.47 11.60
C ILE A 638 -16.42 25.88 11.07
N HIS A 639 -16.58 26.91 11.90
CA HIS A 639 -16.46 28.31 11.48
C HIS A 639 -15.13 28.98 11.87
N ASP A 640 -14.35 28.38 12.78
CA ASP A 640 -13.10 28.92 13.30
C ASP A 640 -11.86 28.51 12.50
N ASP A 641 -12.05 27.83 11.38
CA ASP A 641 -10.98 27.37 10.50
C ASP A 641 -10.52 28.47 9.52
N HIS A 642 -9.24 28.43 9.14
CA HIS A 642 -8.66 29.23 8.07
C HIS A 642 -8.00 28.35 7.01
N LEU A 643 -7.77 28.92 5.83
CA LEU A 643 -7.10 28.24 4.72
C LEU A 643 -5.65 27.90 5.10
N GLY A 644 -5.26 26.63 4.93
CA GLY A 644 -3.89 26.17 5.11
C GLY A 644 -3.02 26.50 3.90
N THR A 645 -1.71 26.57 4.12
CA THR A 645 -0.69 26.82 3.09
C THR A 645 0.35 25.70 3.08
N ASP A 646 -0.15 24.46 2.95
CA ASP A 646 0.66 23.25 2.88
C ASP A 646 1.39 23.19 1.52
N MET A 647 2.68 23.57 1.51
CA MET A 647 3.45 23.56 0.26
C MET A 647 3.72 22.16 -0.25
N ASP A 648 3.48 21.12 0.56
CA ASP A 648 3.57 19.75 0.09
C ASP A 648 2.42 19.34 -0.83
N SER A 649 1.25 19.99 -0.72
CA SER A 649 0.22 19.90 -1.76
C SER A 649 0.72 20.44 -3.11
N ASN A 650 0.13 20.01 -4.23
CA ASN A 650 0.44 20.60 -5.54
C ASN A 650 -0.36 21.88 -5.84
N GLY A 651 -0.92 22.52 -4.82
CA GLY A 651 -1.27 23.95 -4.86
C GLY A 651 -0.02 24.84 -4.97
N TRP A 652 1.12 24.34 -4.50
CA TRP A 652 2.43 24.97 -4.65
C TRP A 652 3.39 24.09 -5.49
N PRO A 653 4.24 24.68 -6.34
CA PRO A 653 4.27 26.10 -6.72
C PRO A 653 3.17 26.44 -7.75
N GLN A 654 2.49 27.57 -7.58
CA GLN A 654 1.37 27.99 -8.43
C GLN A 654 1.75 28.08 -9.92
N SER A 655 2.98 28.51 -10.24
CA SER A 655 3.44 28.61 -11.63
C SER A 655 3.63 27.23 -12.27
N GLY A 656 4.17 26.26 -11.54
CA GLY A 656 4.34 24.87 -11.97
C GLY A 656 3.00 24.18 -12.17
N ARG A 657 2.10 24.33 -11.19
CA ARG A 657 0.70 23.91 -11.24
C ARG A 657 0.01 24.43 -12.50
N ASN A 658 -0.01 25.74 -12.71
CA ASN A 658 -0.73 26.35 -13.82
C ASN A 658 -0.16 25.94 -15.20
N ARG A 659 1.15 25.72 -15.31
CA ARG A 659 1.74 25.16 -16.55
C ARG A 659 1.21 23.76 -16.84
N ALA A 660 1.20 22.88 -15.85
CA ALA A 660 0.70 21.52 -16.02
C ALA A 660 -0.80 21.49 -16.36
N LEU A 661 -1.62 22.25 -15.63
CA LEU A 661 -3.06 22.34 -15.87
C LEU A 661 -3.39 22.87 -17.27
N ARG A 662 -2.66 23.88 -17.77
CA ARG A 662 -2.86 24.39 -19.14
C ARG A 662 -2.56 23.33 -20.19
N VAL A 663 -1.59 22.46 -19.96
CA VAL A 663 -1.23 21.38 -20.88
C VAL A 663 -2.32 20.32 -20.91
N ILE A 664 -2.69 19.75 -19.76
CA ILE A 664 -3.68 18.66 -19.72
C ILE A 664 -5.09 19.11 -20.12
N ARG A 665 -5.42 20.40 -19.90
CA ARG A 665 -6.67 21.02 -20.38
C ARG A 665 -6.82 20.87 -21.90
N LYS A 666 -5.74 20.99 -22.68
CA LYS A 666 -5.78 20.88 -24.15
C LYS A 666 -6.24 19.51 -24.64
N GLY A 667 -6.11 18.47 -23.82
CA GLY A 667 -6.57 17.12 -24.13
C GLY A 667 -7.89 16.75 -23.46
N PHE A 668 -8.62 17.71 -22.84
CA PHE A 668 -9.85 17.45 -22.09
C PHE A 668 -9.70 16.38 -20.99
N ALA A 669 -8.50 16.28 -20.41
CA ALA A 669 -8.16 15.21 -19.49
C ALA A 669 -8.85 15.36 -18.13
N PHE A 670 -9.31 14.25 -17.55
CA PHE A 670 -9.76 14.17 -16.16
C PHE A 670 -8.58 13.83 -15.24
N HIS A 671 -8.49 14.39 -14.04
CA HIS A 671 -7.37 14.13 -13.11
C HIS A 671 -7.81 13.24 -11.93
N VAL A 672 -7.06 12.19 -11.64
CA VAL A 672 -7.23 11.32 -10.46
C VAL A 672 -5.95 11.32 -9.61
N GLY A 673 -6.07 11.43 -8.28
CA GLY A 673 -4.94 11.37 -7.34
C GLY A 673 -5.29 10.97 -5.90
N GLY A 674 -4.33 11.12 -4.97
CA GLY A 674 -4.37 10.71 -3.56
C GLY A 674 -3.73 11.73 -2.58
N ASP A 675 -2.86 11.25 -1.67
CA ASP A 675 -2.01 12.00 -0.70
C ASP A 675 -2.73 12.80 0.39
N GLN A 676 -3.62 13.72 0.03
CA GLN A 676 -4.13 14.73 0.97
C GLN A 676 -5.06 14.15 2.06
N HIS A 677 -5.33 12.84 2.05
CA HIS A 677 -6.19 12.15 3.03
C HIS A 677 -7.59 12.79 3.15
N LEU A 678 -8.05 13.41 2.07
CA LEU A 678 -9.29 14.14 2.04
C LEU A 678 -9.95 13.90 0.69
N GLY A 679 -10.89 12.94 0.69
CA GLY A 679 -11.67 12.62 -0.49
C GLY A 679 -12.36 13.89 -1.01
N SER A 680 -12.10 14.26 -2.26
CA SER A 680 -12.54 15.55 -2.80
C SER A 680 -12.77 15.49 -4.29
N PHE A 681 -13.75 16.25 -4.75
CA PHE A 681 -14.01 16.49 -6.17
C PHE A 681 -14.00 17.99 -6.41
N VAL A 682 -13.08 18.45 -7.28
CA VAL A 682 -12.91 19.86 -7.61
C VAL A 682 -12.78 20.07 -9.12
N GLN A 683 -13.11 21.27 -9.58
CA GLN A 683 -12.69 21.77 -10.88
C GLN A 683 -11.62 22.84 -10.68
N TYR A 684 -10.50 22.71 -11.38
CA TYR A 684 -9.42 23.69 -11.27
C TYR A 684 -9.77 25.00 -11.99
N GLY A 685 -9.31 26.12 -11.42
CA GLY A 685 -9.19 27.39 -12.13
C GLY A 685 -7.72 27.77 -12.36
N ILE A 686 -7.44 28.27 -13.55
CA ILE A 686 -6.14 28.72 -14.05
C ILE A 686 -6.19 30.23 -14.24
N ASP A 687 -6.97 30.69 -15.22
CA ASP A 687 -7.12 32.11 -15.55
C ASP A 687 -8.42 32.66 -14.90
N ASP A 688 -9.49 31.84 -14.89
CA ASP A 688 -10.75 32.08 -14.17
C ASP A 688 -11.21 30.84 -13.37
N PHE A 689 -12.32 30.92 -12.64
CA PHE A 689 -12.94 29.75 -12.00
C PHE A 689 -13.53 28.80 -13.04
N GLY A 690 -13.44 27.49 -12.77
CA GLY A 690 -14.01 26.46 -13.64
C GLY A 690 -13.43 26.38 -15.06
N ASP A 691 -12.30 27.05 -15.33
CA ASP A 691 -11.70 27.10 -16.66
C ASP A 691 -10.66 25.98 -16.91
N GLY A 692 -10.50 25.05 -15.96
CA GLY A 692 -9.54 23.95 -16.00
C GLY A 692 -10.19 22.57 -15.84
N PRO A 693 -9.34 21.52 -15.80
CA PRO A 693 -9.79 20.13 -15.63
C PRO A 693 -10.54 19.88 -14.33
N ASN A 694 -11.45 18.90 -14.34
CA ASN A 694 -11.99 18.31 -13.12
C ASN A 694 -10.99 17.31 -12.54
N ALA A 695 -11.00 17.19 -11.21
CA ALA A 695 -10.14 16.30 -10.46
C ALA A 695 -10.91 15.57 -9.35
N PHE A 696 -10.58 14.31 -9.16
CA PHE A 696 -11.05 13.50 -8.04
C PHE A 696 -9.89 12.91 -7.25
N ILE A 697 -9.90 13.17 -5.94
CA ILE A 697 -9.01 12.57 -4.97
C ILE A 697 -9.82 11.55 -4.18
N SER A 698 -9.41 10.29 -4.22
CA SER A 698 -10.11 9.22 -3.51
C SER A 698 -9.88 9.34 -1.99
N PRO A 699 -10.85 8.93 -1.15
CA PRO A 699 -10.60 8.77 0.29
C PRO A 699 -9.43 7.80 0.54
N ALA A 700 -8.67 8.04 1.61
CA ALA A 700 -7.57 7.16 2.01
C ALA A 700 -8.10 5.80 2.51
N ILE A 701 -7.41 4.71 2.18
CA ILE A 701 -7.75 3.34 2.65
C ILE A 701 -7.91 3.31 4.18
N ALA A 702 -7.01 3.98 4.87
CA ALA A 702 -7.11 4.28 6.28
C ALA A 702 -6.41 5.60 6.59
N ASN A 703 -7.18 6.55 7.10
CA ASN A 703 -6.72 7.92 7.21
C ASN A 703 -5.94 8.17 8.52
N THR A 704 -4.64 8.46 8.41
CA THR A 704 -3.81 8.85 9.56
C THR A 704 -3.71 10.37 9.77
N TRP A 705 -3.98 11.15 8.72
CA TRP A 705 -3.96 12.62 8.71
C TRP A 705 -5.35 13.14 8.31
N PRO A 706 -6.33 13.20 9.23
CA PRO A 706 -7.70 13.59 8.91
C PRO A 706 -7.80 15.10 8.63
N ARG A 707 -7.24 15.53 7.50
CA ARG A 707 -7.39 16.87 6.96
C ARG A 707 -8.87 17.14 6.71
N ARG A 708 -9.25 18.42 6.71
CA ARG A 708 -10.64 18.86 6.52
C ARG A 708 -10.68 20.15 5.73
N TRP A 709 -11.84 20.43 5.14
CA TRP A 709 -12.16 21.61 4.35
C TRP A 709 -13.41 22.29 4.92
N PHE A 710 -13.16 23.29 5.77
CA PHE A 710 -14.18 24.20 6.30
C PHE A 710 -13.74 25.66 6.08
N PRO A 711 -13.84 26.16 4.83
CA PRO A 711 -13.40 27.52 4.52
C PRO A 711 -14.20 28.55 5.32
N PRO A 712 -13.58 29.68 5.72
CA PRO A 712 -14.23 30.67 6.58
C PRO A 712 -15.41 31.38 5.90
N ASN A 713 -15.43 31.42 4.56
CA ASN A 713 -16.49 32.02 3.77
C ASN A 713 -17.18 30.95 2.92
N PRO A 714 -18.51 31.02 2.73
CA PRO A 714 -19.20 30.18 1.76
C PRO A 714 -18.67 30.41 0.34
N GLY A 715 -18.61 29.35 -0.46
CA GLY A 715 -18.16 29.46 -1.84
C GLY A 715 -19.12 30.28 -2.70
N ALA A 716 -18.56 31.05 -3.64
CA ALA A 716 -19.36 31.76 -4.63
C ALA A 716 -19.97 30.78 -5.65
N ASN A 717 -21.05 31.19 -6.32
CA ASN A 717 -21.74 30.40 -7.37
C ASN A 717 -22.12 28.96 -7.00
N ARG A 718 -22.16 28.62 -5.70
CA ARG A 718 -22.64 27.32 -5.21
C ARG A 718 -24.14 27.17 -5.44
N ASN A 719 -24.60 25.93 -5.53
CA ASN A 719 -26.03 25.63 -5.41
C ASN A 719 -26.54 26.13 -4.02
N PRO A 720 -27.64 26.90 -3.95
CA PRO A 720 -28.22 27.39 -2.70
C PRO A 720 -28.40 26.32 -1.60
N ASP A 721 -28.73 25.09 -1.99
CA ASP A 721 -28.99 23.97 -1.07
C ASP A 721 -27.74 23.11 -0.78
N ALA A 722 -26.61 23.38 -1.45
CA ALA A 722 -25.37 22.68 -1.21
C ALA A 722 -24.62 23.21 0.03
N PRO A 723 -23.78 22.39 0.68
CA PRO A 723 -23.01 22.81 1.85
C PRO A 723 -22.16 24.07 1.59
N PRO A 724 -21.92 24.92 2.60
CA PRO A 724 -21.18 26.18 2.41
C PRO A 724 -19.75 25.99 1.88
N TYR A 725 -19.13 24.82 2.11
CA TYR A 725 -17.79 24.51 1.62
C TYR A 725 -17.71 24.26 0.10
N THR A 726 -18.86 24.13 -0.59
CA THR A 726 -18.94 23.95 -2.04
C THR A 726 -18.95 25.29 -2.79
N GLY A 727 -18.75 25.26 -4.11
CA GLY A 727 -18.68 26.45 -4.97
C GLY A 727 -17.25 26.94 -5.19
N GLU A 728 -17.13 28.17 -5.66
CA GLU A 728 -15.87 28.83 -6.01
C GLU A 728 -15.14 29.32 -4.76
N HIS A 729 -13.88 28.89 -4.62
CA HIS A 729 -12.97 29.22 -3.53
C HIS A 729 -11.56 29.51 -4.03
N PHE A 730 -10.85 30.36 -3.31
CA PHE A 730 -9.40 30.40 -3.39
C PHE A 730 -8.82 29.43 -2.36
N ASP A 731 -7.79 28.66 -2.73
CA ASP A 731 -6.99 27.94 -1.74
C ASP A 731 -6.05 28.90 -0.98
N GLY A 732 -5.29 28.39 -0.01
CA GLY A 732 -4.36 29.22 0.78
C GLY A 732 -3.22 29.85 -0.04
N PHE A 733 -2.99 29.40 -1.27
CA PHE A 733 -1.99 29.97 -2.20
C PHE A 733 -2.59 30.96 -3.20
N GLY A 734 -3.90 31.20 -3.12
CA GLY A 734 -4.63 32.05 -4.05
C GLY A 734 -4.96 31.37 -5.39
N ASN A 735 -4.85 30.04 -5.48
CA ASN A 735 -5.31 29.32 -6.66
C ASN A 735 -6.83 29.25 -6.67
N ARG A 736 -7.43 29.40 -7.86
CA ARG A 736 -8.87 29.24 -8.05
C ARG A 736 -9.24 27.75 -8.09
N MET A 737 -10.32 27.40 -7.41
CA MET A 737 -10.93 26.07 -7.48
C MET A 737 -12.44 26.15 -7.25
N THR A 738 -13.18 25.29 -7.94
CA THR A 738 -14.62 25.08 -7.71
C THR A 738 -14.77 23.74 -7.00
N VAL A 739 -15.25 23.75 -5.76
CA VAL A 739 -15.39 22.56 -4.92
C VAL A 739 -16.80 21.97 -5.09
N HIS A 740 -16.88 20.73 -5.56
CA HIS A 740 -18.15 20.03 -5.75
C HIS A 740 -18.52 19.16 -4.54
N ALA A 741 -17.56 18.40 -4.02
CA ALA A 741 -17.76 17.52 -2.87
C ALA A 741 -16.46 17.35 -2.07
N VAL A 742 -16.59 17.19 -0.75
CA VAL A 742 -15.48 16.88 0.17
C VAL A 742 -15.99 15.94 1.28
N ALA A 743 -15.24 14.86 1.52
CA ALA A 743 -15.52 13.88 2.56
C ALA A 743 -14.89 14.40 3.86
N ASN A 744 -15.54 15.38 4.49
CA ASN A 744 -15.02 16.00 5.70
C ASN A 744 -15.12 15.04 6.92
N PRO A 745 -14.09 14.94 7.78
CA PRO A 745 -14.14 14.19 9.04
C PRO A 745 -15.30 14.61 9.95
N VAL A 746 -16.17 13.67 10.26
CA VAL A 746 -17.33 13.82 11.16
C VAL A 746 -17.40 12.64 12.12
N ARG A 747 -18.03 12.82 13.28
CA ARG A 747 -18.33 11.69 14.17
C ARG A 747 -19.23 10.68 13.47
N SER A 748 -18.69 9.49 13.22
CA SER A 748 -19.34 8.42 12.48
C SER A 748 -20.35 7.64 13.34
N GLY A 749 -20.20 7.69 14.67
CA GLY A 749 -20.95 6.84 15.60
C GLY A 749 -20.53 5.36 15.56
N ARG A 750 -19.37 5.06 14.95
CA ARG A 750 -18.84 3.69 14.79
C ARG A 750 -17.56 3.48 15.60
N THR A 751 -17.32 2.24 16.00
CA THR A 751 -16.13 1.83 16.79
C THR A 751 -15.23 0.94 15.94
N PRO A 752 -13.91 1.20 15.85
CA PRO A 752 -13.18 2.24 16.59
C PRO A 752 -13.30 3.63 15.95
N GLU A 753 -13.62 4.64 16.76
CA GLU A 753 -13.67 6.06 16.34
C GLU A 753 -12.36 6.50 15.67
N ALA A 754 -11.23 5.99 16.16
CA ALA A 754 -9.89 6.29 15.64
C ALA A 754 -9.69 5.91 14.16
N LEU A 755 -10.52 5.01 13.63
CA LEU A 755 -10.59 4.68 12.21
C LEU A 755 -11.73 5.44 11.54
N TYR A 756 -12.96 5.25 12.02
CA TYR A 756 -14.16 5.60 11.25
C TYR A 756 -14.50 7.10 11.25
N ASP A 757 -14.11 7.85 12.29
CA ASP A 757 -14.31 9.32 12.31
C ASP A 757 -13.32 10.05 11.39
N ARG A 758 -12.32 9.34 10.87
CA ARG A 758 -11.30 9.86 9.96
C ARG A 758 -11.64 9.64 8.47
N VAL A 759 -12.90 9.38 8.14
CA VAL A 759 -13.40 9.24 6.76
C VAL A 759 -12.58 8.32 5.83
N PRO A 760 -12.21 7.10 6.27
CA PRO A 760 -11.49 6.14 5.44
C PRO A 760 -12.40 5.55 4.34
N GLY A 761 -11.83 5.16 3.21
CA GLY A 761 -12.62 4.69 2.07
C GLY A 761 -11.81 4.38 0.82
N TYR A 762 -12.51 4.41 -0.31
CA TYR A 762 -11.95 4.19 -1.65
C TYR A 762 -12.76 4.94 -2.70
N GLY A 763 -12.21 5.10 -3.90
CA GLY A 763 -12.88 5.75 -5.03
C GLY A 763 -13.24 4.78 -6.15
N ILE A 764 -14.40 4.96 -6.77
CA ILE A 764 -14.80 4.28 -8.01
C ILE A 764 -15.11 5.36 -9.06
N ILE A 765 -14.50 5.26 -10.25
CA ILE A 765 -14.72 6.18 -11.36
C ILE A 765 -15.25 5.39 -12.54
N ARG A 766 -16.39 5.83 -13.05
CA ARG A 766 -17.13 5.22 -14.16
C ARG A 766 -17.05 6.13 -15.38
N PHE A 767 -16.50 5.61 -16.47
CA PHE A 767 -16.37 6.31 -17.74
C PHE A 767 -17.37 5.74 -18.74
N ASN A 768 -18.33 6.55 -19.17
CA ASN A 768 -19.33 6.14 -20.15
C ASN A 768 -18.96 6.67 -21.54
N ARG A 769 -18.75 5.74 -22.49
CA ARG A 769 -18.34 6.06 -23.86
C ARG A 769 -19.43 6.79 -24.67
N GLU A 770 -20.69 6.40 -24.50
CA GLU A 770 -21.80 6.95 -25.28
C GLU A 770 -22.11 8.39 -24.86
N SER A 771 -22.33 8.62 -23.57
CA SER A 771 -22.67 9.94 -23.03
C SER A 771 -21.47 10.86 -22.81
N ARG A 772 -20.24 10.33 -22.90
CA ARG A 772 -18.99 11.03 -22.55
C ARG A 772 -19.02 11.61 -21.13
N THR A 773 -19.69 10.92 -20.21
CA THR A 773 -19.76 11.30 -18.80
C THR A 773 -18.77 10.52 -17.96
N ILE A 774 -18.27 11.19 -16.92
CA ILE A 774 -17.38 10.64 -15.90
C ILE A 774 -18.14 10.76 -14.58
N THR A 775 -18.39 9.63 -13.91
CA THR A 775 -19.03 9.59 -12.60
C THR A 775 -18.02 9.12 -11.57
N ALA A 776 -17.68 9.98 -10.61
CA ALA A 776 -16.84 9.65 -9.48
C ALA A 776 -17.68 9.35 -8.25
N GLU A 777 -17.30 8.31 -7.51
CA GLU A 777 -17.95 7.79 -6.32
C GLU A 777 -16.93 7.71 -5.18
N ALA A 778 -17.29 8.19 -3.99
CA ALA A 778 -16.45 8.10 -2.79
C ALA A 778 -17.14 7.23 -1.74
N TRP A 779 -16.61 6.04 -1.52
CA TRP A 779 -17.24 5.01 -0.69
C TRP A 779 -16.60 4.96 0.71
N PRO A 780 -17.39 4.99 1.79
CA PRO A 780 -16.90 4.66 3.12
C PRO A 780 -16.45 3.20 3.18
N ARG A 781 -15.31 2.91 3.82
CA ARG A 781 -14.74 1.54 3.82
C ARG A 781 -15.64 0.46 4.45
N TRP A 782 -16.61 0.85 5.28
CA TRP A 782 -17.51 -0.06 6.01
C TRP A 782 -18.84 -0.30 5.30
N ILE A 783 -19.03 0.26 4.10
CA ILE A 783 -20.23 0.06 3.28
C ILE A 783 -19.86 -0.86 2.14
N HIS A 784 -20.57 -1.97 2.01
CA HIS A 784 -20.43 -2.86 0.87
C HIS A 784 -21.42 -2.43 -0.23
N PRO A 785 -21.00 -2.32 -1.50
CA PRO A 785 -21.85 -1.75 -2.56
C PRO A 785 -23.05 -2.64 -2.94
N SER A 786 -23.04 -3.92 -2.54
CA SER A 786 -24.18 -4.83 -2.72
C SER A 786 -25.25 -4.73 -1.62
N ASP A 787 -25.03 -3.95 -0.57
CA ASP A 787 -26.01 -3.80 0.52
C ASP A 787 -27.26 -3.03 0.03
N GLU A 788 -28.45 -3.38 0.54
CA GLU A 788 -29.71 -2.72 0.11
C GLU A 788 -29.75 -1.22 0.44
N ASP A 789 -29.08 -0.80 1.51
CA ASP A 789 -28.96 0.57 2.00
C ASP A 789 -27.57 1.16 1.76
N ALA A 790 -26.81 0.61 0.79
CA ALA A 790 -25.49 1.10 0.42
C ALA A 790 -25.51 2.60 0.08
N TYR A 791 -24.58 3.35 0.68
CA TYR A 791 -24.45 4.79 0.49
C TYR A 791 -22.98 5.23 0.36
N GLN A 792 -22.78 6.34 -0.33
CA GLN A 792 -21.50 7.01 -0.50
C GLN A 792 -21.35 8.16 0.52
N TYR A 793 -20.17 8.74 0.64
CA TYR A 793 -20.01 9.97 1.41
C TYR A 793 -20.94 11.09 0.89
N PRO A 794 -21.41 12.01 1.74
CA PRO A 794 -22.30 13.08 1.32
C PRO A 794 -21.72 13.94 0.20
N GLY A 795 -22.52 14.18 -0.85
CA GLY A 795 -22.11 14.94 -2.04
C GLY A 795 -21.72 14.06 -3.23
N TRP A 796 -21.62 12.74 -3.05
CA TRP A 796 -21.38 11.76 -4.12
C TRP A 796 -22.63 10.93 -4.44
N PRO A 797 -22.75 10.38 -5.67
CA PRO A 797 -21.79 10.50 -6.78
C PRO A 797 -21.75 11.90 -7.42
N VAL A 798 -20.61 12.24 -8.03
CA VAL A 798 -20.45 13.47 -8.83
C VAL A 798 -20.24 13.08 -10.29
N THR A 799 -21.07 13.62 -11.19
CA THR A 799 -20.99 13.35 -12.63
C THR A 799 -20.65 14.62 -13.40
N VAL A 800 -19.64 14.53 -14.27
CA VAL A 800 -19.21 15.61 -15.19
C VAL A 800 -19.11 15.08 -16.62
N THR A 801 -19.00 15.97 -17.60
CA THR A 801 -18.80 15.61 -19.02
C THR A 801 -17.34 15.78 -19.44
N GLN A 802 -16.90 15.05 -20.47
CA GLN A 802 -15.58 15.24 -21.09
C GLN A 802 -15.28 16.72 -21.39
N ASP A 803 -16.23 17.42 -22.02
CA ASP A 803 -16.10 18.81 -22.42
C ASP A 803 -15.86 19.77 -21.24
N SER A 804 -16.40 19.45 -20.07
CA SER A 804 -16.21 20.25 -18.86
C SER A 804 -14.76 20.28 -18.37
N ASN A 805 -13.93 19.31 -18.76
CA ASN A 805 -12.49 19.32 -18.44
C ASN A 805 -11.70 20.38 -19.22
N TYR A 806 -12.27 20.99 -20.26
CA TYR A 806 -11.68 22.17 -20.89
C TYR A 806 -12.11 23.46 -20.18
N GLY A 807 -13.38 23.53 -19.76
CA GLY A 807 -13.91 24.55 -18.84
C GLY A 807 -13.97 26.00 -19.33
N ARG A 808 -13.05 26.45 -20.20
CA ARG A 808 -13.02 27.85 -20.65
C ARG A 808 -14.29 28.23 -21.40
N GLU A 809 -14.85 29.37 -20.99
CA GLU A 809 -15.92 30.03 -21.71
C GLU A 809 -15.47 30.47 -23.11
N ALA A 810 -16.33 30.22 -24.10
CA ALA A 810 -16.03 30.56 -25.48
C ALA A 810 -16.21 32.07 -25.72
N ALA A 811 -15.23 32.70 -26.37
CA ALA A 811 -15.36 34.07 -26.88
C ALA A 811 -16.14 34.12 -28.21
N GLY A 812 -16.15 32.99 -28.91
CA GLY A 812 -16.86 32.76 -30.16
C GLY A 812 -16.73 31.31 -30.60
N TYR A 813 -17.24 31.01 -31.78
CA TYR A 813 -17.25 29.66 -32.35
C TYR A 813 -16.76 29.69 -33.78
N LEU A 814 -16.10 28.61 -34.20
CA LEU A 814 -15.93 28.34 -35.63
C LEU A 814 -17.27 27.88 -36.23
N PRO A 815 -17.42 27.92 -37.57
CA PRO A 815 -18.57 27.31 -38.20
C PRO A 815 -18.69 25.82 -37.85
N PRO A 816 -19.91 25.27 -37.73
CA PRO A 816 -20.10 23.84 -37.49
C PRO A 816 -19.39 23.02 -38.57
N ILE A 817 -18.73 21.95 -38.18
CA ILE A 817 -17.97 21.07 -39.06
C ILE A 817 -18.69 19.72 -39.11
N ASP A 818 -19.12 19.32 -40.30
CA ASP A 818 -19.65 17.98 -40.57
C ASP A 818 -18.59 17.16 -41.32
N VAL A 819 -18.31 15.95 -40.83
CA VAL A 819 -17.30 15.05 -41.40
C VAL A 819 -18.00 13.84 -41.99
N LYS A 820 -17.62 13.45 -43.20
CA LYS A 820 -18.04 12.21 -43.87
C LYS A 820 -16.83 11.32 -44.14
N GLY A 821 -17.02 10.01 -44.01
CA GLY A 821 -15.95 9.02 -44.22
C GLY A 821 -15.23 8.56 -42.94
N LEU A 822 -15.39 9.28 -41.82
CA LEU A 822 -14.89 8.91 -40.49
C LEU A 822 -16.00 8.99 -39.45
N ALA A 823 -16.11 7.99 -38.56
CA ALA A 823 -17.17 7.93 -37.54
C ALA A 823 -16.88 8.82 -36.33
N GLU A 824 -15.70 8.69 -35.73
CA GLU A 824 -15.24 9.49 -34.57
C GLU A 824 -13.90 10.17 -34.91
N PRO A 825 -13.89 11.21 -35.78
CA PRO A 825 -12.67 11.90 -36.16
C PRO A 825 -12.06 12.65 -34.97
N VAL A 826 -10.74 12.78 -34.98
CA VAL A 826 -9.97 13.64 -34.08
C VAL A 826 -9.88 15.02 -34.71
N LEU A 827 -10.21 16.05 -33.92
CA LEU A 827 -10.05 17.46 -34.28
C LEU A 827 -8.92 18.05 -33.47
N THR A 828 -7.92 18.63 -34.14
CA THR A 828 -6.93 19.54 -33.54
C THR A 828 -7.19 20.96 -34.01
N LEU A 829 -7.32 21.88 -33.05
CA LEU A 829 -7.51 23.31 -33.32
C LEU A 829 -6.20 24.06 -33.03
N VAL A 830 -5.70 24.81 -34.00
CA VAL A 830 -4.48 25.62 -33.90
C VAL A 830 -4.82 27.10 -34.11
N ASP A 831 -4.31 27.95 -33.22
CA ASP A 831 -4.38 29.41 -33.38
C ASP A 831 -3.24 29.86 -34.30
N GLU A 832 -3.58 30.43 -35.46
CA GLU A 832 -2.57 30.79 -36.48
C GLU A 832 -1.69 31.98 -36.08
N SER A 833 -2.10 32.77 -35.08
CA SER A 833 -1.31 33.92 -34.61
C SER A 833 -0.16 33.49 -33.70
N THR A 834 -0.36 32.42 -32.93
CA THR A 834 0.63 31.88 -31.98
C THR A 834 1.28 30.60 -32.49
N MET A 835 0.66 29.92 -33.45
CA MET A 835 0.94 28.55 -33.87
C MET A 835 0.78 27.52 -32.73
N ASP A 836 0.12 27.90 -31.64
CA ASP A 836 -0.15 27.00 -30.52
C ASP A 836 -1.42 26.20 -30.76
N THR A 837 -1.37 24.92 -30.41
CA THR A 837 -2.58 24.09 -30.29
C THR A 837 -3.46 24.63 -29.17
N VAL A 838 -4.71 24.93 -29.51
CA VAL A 838 -5.76 25.36 -28.59
C VAL A 838 -6.31 24.16 -27.83
N TYR A 839 -6.64 23.08 -28.54
CA TYR A 839 -6.97 21.75 -28.00
C TYR A 839 -6.99 20.66 -29.09
N THR A 840 -6.98 19.41 -28.64
CA THR A 840 -7.26 18.23 -29.46
C THR A 840 -8.31 17.35 -28.78
N ILE A 841 -9.30 16.88 -29.55
CA ILE A 841 -10.41 16.06 -29.05
C ILE A 841 -10.90 15.05 -30.09
N ARG A 842 -11.24 13.82 -29.65
CA ARG A 842 -11.99 12.86 -30.48
C ARG A 842 -13.49 13.17 -30.42
N LEU A 843 -14.09 13.43 -31.58
CA LEU A 843 -15.47 13.88 -31.69
C LEU A 843 -16.43 12.70 -31.53
N ALA A 844 -17.36 12.81 -30.56
CA ALA A 844 -18.42 11.82 -30.33
C ALA A 844 -19.64 12.04 -31.24
N THR A 845 -19.90 13.29 -31.65
CA THR A 845 -21.07 13.67 -32.45
C THR A 845 -20.71 14.66 -33.54
N LEU A 846 -21.36 14.54 -34.69
CA LEU A 846 -21.26 15.45 -35.82
C LEU A 846 -22.65 16.00 -36.20
N PRO A 847 -22.76 17.26 -36.68
CA PRO A 847 -21.67 18.23 -36.81
C PRO A 847 -21.15 18.73 -35.45
N PHE A 848 -19.86 19.07 -35.38
CA PHE A 848 -19.22 19.61 -34.19
C PHE A 848 -18.91 21.10 -34.36
N GLN A 849 -19.11 21.89 -33.30
CA GLN A 849 -18.83 23.32 -33.32
C GLN A 849 -17.70 23.67 -32.36
N ALA A 850 -16.53 24.01 -32.91
CA ALA A 850 -15.33 24.29 -32.14
C ALA A 850 -15.44 25.64 -31.39
N LYS A 851 -15.25 25.60 -30.07
CA LYS A 851 -15.07 26.80 -29.23
C LYS A 851 -13.74 27.47 -29.53
N VAL A 852 -13.73 28.80 -29.57
CA VAL A 852 -12.52 29.61 -29.65
C VAL A 852 -12.48 30.68 -28.55
N PHE A 853 -11.29 31.22 -28.29
CA PHE A 853 -11.05 32.14 -27.18
C PHE A 853 -10.57 33.53 -27.62
N ASP A 854 -10.45 33.75 -28.93
CA ASP A 854 -10.30 35.06 -29.55
C ASP A 854 -11.18 35.11 -30.81
N VAL A 855 -12.25 35.90 -30.78
CA VAL A 855 -13.17 36.01 -31.92
C VAL A 855 -12.56 36.71 -33.14
N SER A 856 -11.47 37.45 -32.94
CA SER A 856 -10.71 38.08 -34.03
C SER A 856 -9.63 37.16 -34.63
N GLY A 857 -9.46 35.97 -34.03
CA GLY A 857 -8.46 35.00 -34.43
C GLY A 857 -8.79 34.28 -35.73
N SER A 858 -7.72 33.85 -36.40
CA SER A 858 -7.75 32.94 -37.55
C SER A 858 -7.23 31.58 -37.10
N TYR A 859 -7.92 30.52 -37.49
CA TYR A 859 -7.66 29.18 -36.98
C TYR A 859 -7.41 28.17 -38.08
N THR A 860 -6.49 27.24 -37.80
CA THR A 860 -6.34 26.01 -38.57
C THR A 860 -7.06 24.88 -37.85
N VAL A 861 -7.96 24.20 -38.54
CA VAL A 861 -8.65 22.99 -38.07
C VAL A 861 -8.03 21.79 -38.79
N ILE A 862 -7.43 20.88 -38.03
CA ILE A 862 -6.87 19.62 -38.52
C ILE A 862 -7.84 18.51 -38.12
N LEU A 863 -8.28 17.70 -39.08
CA LEU A 863 -9.22 16.60 -38.88
C LEU A 863 -8.61 15.31 -39.40
N GLY A 864 -8.90 14.19 -38.74
CA GLY A 864 -8.41 12.90 -39.18
C GLY A 864 -8.59 11.78 -38.18
N ASP A 865 -7.94 10.65 -38.44
CA ASP A 865 -7.75 9.57 -37.45
C ASP A 865 -6.37 9.65 -36.78
N GLN A 866 -5.53 10.63 -37.14
CA GLN A 866 -4.11 10.80 -36.78
C GLN A 866 -3.15 9.68 -37.21
N ALA A 867 -3.67 8.51 -37.61
CA ALA A 867 -2.86 7.38 -38.03
C ALA A 867 -2.58 7.38 -39.55
N THR A 868 -3.60 7.63 -40.37
CA THR A 868 -3.55 7.40 -41.83
C THR A 868 -4.24 8.46 -42.67
N HIS A 869 -5.24 9.15 -42.13
CA HIS A 869 -6.01 10.16 -42.85
C HIS A 869 -6.00 11.48 -42.09
N GLU A 870 -5.48 12.53 -42.71
CA GLU A 870 -5.48 13.89 -42.15
C GLU A 870 -5.80 14.92 -43.23
N THR A 871 -6.64 15.91 -42.89
CA THR A 871 -6.93 17.07 -43.73
C THR A 871 -6.95 18.33 -42.88
N SER A 872 -6.61 19.47 -43.47
CA SER A 872 -6.57 20.75 -42.76
C SER A 872 -7.38 21.83 -43.48
N LEU A 873 -8.08 22.63 -42.68
CA LEU A 873 -8.76 23.84 -43.10
C LEU A 873 -8.04 25.02 -42.44
N THR A 874 -7.40 25.87 -43.23
CA THR A 874 -6.68 27.05 -42.73
C THR A 874 -7.51 28.32 -42.92
N GLY A 875 -7.18 29.37 -42.18
CA GLY A 875 -7.84 30.66 -42.31
C GLY A 875 -9.28 30.68 -41.79
N VAL A 876 -9.70 29.69 -40.99
CA VAL A 876 -11.08 29.57 -40.52
C VAL A 876 -11.34 30.67 -39.49
N GLN A 877 -12.28 31.56 -39.81
CA GLN A 877 -12.61 32.70 -38.96
C GLN A 877 -13.67 32.33 -37.94
N ALA A 878 -13.51 32.83 -36.72
CA ALA A 878 -14.52 32.72 -35.68
C ALA A 878 -15.68 33.69 -35.89
N THR A 879 -16.83 33.36 -35.30
CA THR A 879 -18.02 34.21 -35.27
C THR A 879 -18.69 34.15 -33.91
N THR A 880 -19.43 35.21 -33.57
CA THR A 880 -20.34 35.22 -32.40
C THR A 880 -21.71 34.64 -32.71
N LEU A 881 -22.00 34.34 -33.98
CA LEU A 881 -23.26 33.73 -34.41
C LEU A 881 -23.25 32.22 -34.13
N GLU A 882 -24.32 31.70 -33.52
CA GLU A 882 -24.43 30.27 -33.18
C GLU A 882 -24.52 29.35 -34.41
N THR A 883 -25.04 29.82 -35.56
CA THR A 883 -25.28 28.95 -36.73
C THR A 883 -24.85 29.58 -38.06
N PRO A 884 -23.55 29.74 -38.33
CA PRO A 884 -23.03 30.00 -39.68
C PRO A 884 -23.17 28.76 -40.59
N GLU A 885 -22.84 28.90 -41.87
CA GLU A 885 -22.84 27.80 -42.85
C GLU A 885 -21.90 26.66 -42.42
N THR A 886 -22.40 25.42 -42.45
CA THR A 886 -21.64 24.24 -42.04
C THR A 886 -20.52 23.92 -43.02
N LEU A 887 -19.31 23.71 -42.51
CA LEU A 887 -18.16 23.24 -43.28
C LEU A 887 -18.25 21.73 -43.44
N LEU A 888 -18.31 21.24 -44.68
CA LEU A 888 -18.31 19.82 -45.00
C LEU A 888 -16.89 19.34 -45.32
N VAL A 889 -16.43 18.31 -44.62
CA VAL A 889 -15.14 17.65 -44.84
C VAL A 889 -15.40 16.18 -45.18
N THR A 890 -14.79 15.68 -46.25
CA THR A 890 -14.96 14.29 -46.73
C THR A 890 -13.60 13.62 -46.84
N PHE A 891 -13.48 12.44 -46.21
CA PHE A 891 -12.31 11.57 -46.29
C PHE A 891 -12.51 10.45 -47.30
#